data_AF-A0A956WU57-F1
#
_entry.id   AF-A0A956WU57-F1
#
_cell.length_a   1.000
_cell.length_b   1.000
_cell.length_c   1.000
_cell.angle_alpha   90.00
_cell.angle_beta   90.00
_cell.angle_gamma   90.00
#
_symmetry.space_group_name_H-M   'P 1'
#
loop_
_entity.id
_entity.type
_entity.pdbx_description
1 polymer ?
#
loop_
_entity_poly.entity_id
_entity_poly.type
_entity_poly.pdbx_seq_one_letter_code
_entity_poly.pdbx_strand_id
1 'polypeptide(L)'
;MTTTEGVLKLDIPVLLPEVEDGRDECVARLQAILAARRGIVRAHVDGDPPQLCIHFRPNLVSLSAVERMAREAGAELTRRFRHERIPFAGLTSADSAEVMAQEIRQLPGVLHAEVNYAAGLAFVAYDSEATGRPAVEALMRQLGARPVAPDRATPTAEDEHDHGSAPAFLPHRVQENWALILVGLAGTFWLIGWLGERFFGLPETVARLFFVLAYIAGGYDIATHAIPGLLRGKFDTDVLMLAAAAGAAVLGEWSEGAFLLFLFSLGHAGEHYALGRAHRAVNALGELMPRVALVKRGDQLIEQPVESLQIGDVVVVRPGDRVPVDGAITRGRSAIDQSAITGESVPVSKGEGDVVYAGTINRENSLDIGVSRLAQDNTLARVMQMVVEAQEQQSPTQEFTQRFTARFVPAVLIFVALVVVVPPLAGWLSLPESFYRGMLLLVAASPCALALGTPAAVLAGIAQAARNGVLIKGGIHLENLGGLQVMAFDKTGTLTEGRFVVTDIVPAVGTTAEELLDTTAAVEQQSNHPLAAAVVEAARAGGRPLPATGSLENVPGRGVISSVAGRRVRIGSLRMFDEASGVRPDPDVIAAVQRLEAKGRTTMTVGRDGVMLGMLALADVARPGIGETLQALGRLGIARLVMLTGDNLGVAQAIAGEVGVTDVRAGLLPEQKLDAVQALQAEFGDVAMIGDGVNDAPALAAATVGIAMGGAGTAVALETADVALMADDLSRLPFAVGLSRAGRAVIRQNLAISLGVIALLVLTSVLNVIQLSGAVILHEGSTILVVVNALRLLRYRGRPDAGDDRPHR
;
A
#
# COMPACT_ATOMS: atom_id res chain seq x y z
N MET A 1 35.70 -39.82 -9.99
CA MET A 1 36.07 -38.84 -8.95
C MET A 1 35.03 -37.74 -8.95
N THR A 2 34.07 -37.81 -8.04
CA THR A 2 33.06 -36.77 -7.81
C THR A 2 33.75 -35.52 -7.27
N THR A 3 33.79 -34.45 -8.06
CA THR A 3 34.25 -33.13 -7.59
C THR A 3 33.26 -32.63 -6.54
N THR A 4 33.65 -32.67 -5.27
CA THR A 4 32.93 -32.03 -4.16
C THR A 4 32.92 -30.52 -4.38
N GLU A 5 31.73 -29.94 -4.62
CA GLU A 5 31.55 -28.50 -4.72
C GLU A 5 31.27 -27.92 -3.33
N GLY A 6 31.95 -26.83 -2.98
CA GLY A 6 31.62 -26.02 -1.81
C GLY A 6 30.59 -24.98 -2.19
N VAL A 7 29.69 -24.64 -1.25
CA VAL A 7 28.66 -23.60 -1.42
C VAL A 7 28.83 -22.56 -0.33
N LEU A 8 28.89 -21.29 -0.71
CA LEU A 8 28.81 -20.14 0.19
C LEU A 8 27.52 -19.38 -0.12
N LYS A 9 26.75 -19.05 0.92
CA LYS A 9 25.56 -18.19 0.83
C LYS A 9 25.84 -16.88 1.55
N LEU A 10 25.57 -15.75 0.89
CA LEU A 10 25.74 -14.41 1.44
C LEU A 10 24.48 -13.60 1.15
N ASP A 11 24.03 -12.81 2.13
CA ASP A 11 22.92 -11.88 1.95
C ASP A 11 23.31 -10.75 1.00
N ILE A 12 22.43 -10.40 0.06
CA ILE A 12 22.69 -9.34 -0.92
C ILE A 12 22.97 -7.98 -0.25
N PRO A 13 22.23 -7.55 0.80
CA PRO A 13 22.51 -6.29 1.50
C PRO A 13 23.90 -6.21 2.13
N VAL A 14 24.56 -7.35 2.40
CA VAL A 14 25.93 -7.40 2.92
C VAL A 14 26.96 -7.07 1.84
N LEU A 15 26.62 -7.28 0.57
CA LEU A 15 27.51 -7.09 -0.58
C LEU A 15 27.17 -5.82 -1.38
N LEU A 16 25.89 -5.45 -1.44
CA LEU A 16 25.35 -4.28 -2.13
C LEU A 16 24.38 -3.56 -1.18
N PRO A 17 24.86 -2.67 -0.30
CA PRO A 17 24.05 -2.05 0.76
C PRO A 17 22.92 -1.15 0.24
N GLU A 18 23.04 -0.65 -0.98
CA GLU A 18 22.06 0.23 -1.63
C GLU A 18 21.07 -0.53 -2.52
N VAL A 19 21.13 -1.87 -2.54
CA VAL A 19 20.33 -2.74 -3.41
C VAL A 19 19.53 -3.73 -2.57
N GLU A 20 18.22 -3.55 -2.53
CA GLU A 20 17.29 -4.36 -1.72
C GLU A 20 16.61 -5.47 -2.53
N ASP A 21 16.48 -5.32 -3.86
CA ASP A 21 15.88 -6.34 -4.75
C ASP A 21 16.94 -7.29 -5.35
N GLY A 22 16.71 -8.60 -5.20
CA GLY A 22 17.55 -9.65 -5.81
C GLY A 22 17.48 -9.72 -7.34
N ARG A 23 16.55 -9.01 -7.98
CA ARG A 23 16.41 -8.88 -9.44
C ARG A 23 17.10 -7.65 -10.02
N ASP A 24 17.76 -6.84 -9.19
CA ASP A 24 18.50 -5.66 -9.62
C ASP A 24 19.65 -6.00 -10.59
N GLU A 25 19.91 -5.10 -11.55
CA GLU A 25 20.94 -5.31 -12.57
C GLU A 25 22.35 -5.40 -11.97
N CYS A 26 22.60 -4.75 -10.83
CA CYS A 26 23.85 -4.86 -10.08
C CYS A 26 24.04 -6.25 -9.48
N VAL A 27 22.96 -6.94 -9.12
CA VAL A 27 23.00 -8.33 -8.64
C VAL A 27 23.36 -9.28 -9.78
N ALA A 28 22.77 -9.09 -10.96
CA ALA A 28 23.14 -9.84 -12.17
C ALA A 28 24.61 -9.62 -12.57
N ARG A 29 25.10 -8.38 -12.47
CA ARG A 29 26.52 -8.04 -12.71
C ARG A 29 27.44 -8.65 -11.66
N LEU A 30 27.05 -8.66 -10.39
CA LEU A 30 27.79 -9.31 -9.32
C LEU A 30 27.92 -10.82 -9.57
N GLN A 31 26.83 -11.49 -10.00
CA GLN A 31 26.87 -12.89 -10.40
C GLN A 31 27.84 -13.12 -11.56
N ALA A 32 27.82 -12.27 -12.59
CA ALA A 32 28.71 -12.37 -13.75
C ALA A 32 30.19 -12.18 -13.38
N ILE A 33 30.52 -11.15 -12.55
CA ILE A 33 31.88 -10.89 -12.08
C ILE A 33 32.41 -12.07 -11.27
N LEU A 34 31.57 -12.64 -10.39
CA LEU A 34 31.95 -13.78 -9.56
C LEU A 34 32.11 -15.06 -10.38
N ALA A 35 31.19 -15.34 -11.31
CA ALA A 35 31.28 -16.48 -12.21
C ALA A 35 32.53 -16.44 -13.11
N ALA A 36 33.06 -15.25 -13.42
CA ALA A 36 34.30 -15.09 -14.18
C ALA A 36 35.58 -15.34 -13.35
N ARG A 37 35.50 -15.44 -12.02
CA ARG A 37 36.69 -15.63 -11.17
C ARG A 37 37.12 -17.09 -11.10
N ARG A 38 38.43 -17.32 -11.22
CA ARG A 38 39.03 -18.65 -11.18
C ARG A 38 38.73 -19.37 -9.87
N GLY A 39 38.08 -20.53 -9.95
CA GLY A 39 37.72 -21.36 -8.80
C GLY A 39 36.24 -21.30 -8.42
N ILE A 40 35.49 -20.31 -8.92
CA ILE A 40 34.03 -20.24 -8.86
C ILE A 40 33.44 -21.02 -10.03
N VAL A 41 32.45 -21.86 -9.76
CA VAL A 41 31.75 -22.72 -10.74
C VAL A 41 30.49 -22.02 -11.24
N ARG A 42 29.71 -21.43 -10.32
CA ARG A 42 28.51 -20.65 -10.62
C ARG A 42 28.17 -19.71 -9.46
N ALA A 43 27.60 -18.56 -9.77
CA ALA A 43 27.00 -17.65 -8.80
C ALA A 43 25.56 -17.36 -9.26
N HIS A 44 24.61 -17.44 -8.35
CA HIS A 44 23.19 -17.21 -8.62
C HIS A 44 22.49 -16.76 -7.33
N VAL A 45 21.34 -16.13 -7.46
CA VAL A 45 20.48 -15.78 -6.32
C VAL A 45 19.43 -16.86 -6.12
N ASP A 46 19.20 -17.23 -4.87
CA ASP A 46 18.25 -18.25 -4.46
C ASP A 46 17.65 -17.88 -3.08
N GLY A 47 16.40 -18.26 -2.83
CA GLY A 47 15.67 -17.99 -1.58
C GLY A 47 14.89 -16.66 -1.53
N ASP A 48 14.08 -16.55 -0.46
CA ASP A 48 13.33 -15.36 -0.05
C ASP A 48 13.51 -15.21 1.48
N PRO A 49 14.34 -14.27 1.98
CA PRO A 49 14.96 -13.16 1.25
C PRO A 49 16.07 -13.61 0.28
N PRO A 50 16.33 -12.83 -0.79
CA PRO A 50 17.25 -13.22 -1.86
C PRO A 50 18.71 -13.32 -1.37
N GLN A 51 19.29 -14.52 -1.44
CA GLN A 51 20.68 -14.78 -1.05
C GLN A 51 21.55 -15.12 -2.27
N LEU A 52 22.76 -14.55 -2.31
CA LEU A 52 23.75 -14.88 -3.32
C LEU A 52 24.44 -16.21 -2.98
N CYS A 53 24.13 -17.25 -3.75
CA CYS A 53 24.72 -18.57 -3.66
C CYS A 53 25.90 -18.71 -4.63
N ILE A 54 27.11 -18.85 -4.08
CA ILE A 54 28.37 -19.01 -4.81
C ILE A 54 28.87 -20.45 -4.67
N HIS A 55 28.89 -21.18 -5.78
CA HIS A 55 29.45 -22.53 -5.88
C HIS A 55 30.90 -22.43 -6.29
N PHE A 56 31.79 -23.10 -5.57
CA PHE A 56 33.22 -23.05 -5.83
C PHE A 56 33.88 -24.42 -5.65
N ARG A 57 35.08 -24.60 -6.21
CA ARG A 57 35.87 -25.82 -6.05
C ARG A 57 36.80 -25.67 -4.85
N PRO A 58 36.60 -26.39 -3.73
CA PRO A 58 37.43 -26.26 -2.52
C PRO A 58 38.91 -26.58 -2.76
N ASN A 59 39.22 -27.38 -3.79
CA ASN A 59 40.59 -27.72 -4.19
C ASN A 59 41.32 -26.58 -4.93
N LEU A 60 40.60 -25.52 -5.36
CA LEU A 60 41.16 -24.41 -6.13
C LEU A 60 41.09 -23.07 -5.38
N VAL A 61 40.09 -22.88 -4.51
CA VAL A 61 39.90 -21.62 -3.78
C VAL A 61 39.30 -21.91 -2.39
N SER A 62 39.82 -21.24 -1.35
CA SER A 62 39.32 -21.37 0.02
C SER A 62 38.03 -20.58 0.21
N LEU A 63 37.18 -21.01 1.17
CA LEU A 63 35.95 -20.30 1.53
C LEU A 63 36.19 -18.80 1.84
N SER A 64 37.24 -18.50 2.62
CA SER A 64 37.64 -17.12 2.96
C SER A 64 38.08 -16.30 1.74
N ALA A 65 38.67 -16.94 0.74
CA ALA A 65 39.04 -16.26 -0.49
C ALA A 65 37.82 -15.96 -1.37
N VAL A 66 36.82 -16.87 -1.40
CA VAL A 66 35.54 -16.65 -2.08
C VAL A 66 34.75 -15.51 -1.43
N GLU A 67 34.67 -15.48 -0.09
CA GLU A 67 34.00 -14.40 0.63
C GLU A 67 34.66 -13.04 0.36
N ARG A 68 36.00 -12.98 0.40
CA ARG A 68 36.74 -11.76 0.06
C ARG A 68 36.48 -11.32 -1.40
N MET A 69 36.50 -12.25 -2.36
CA MET A 69 36.20 -11.93 -3.76
C MET A 69 34.79 -11.37 -3.94
N ALA A 70 33.80 -11.91 -3.22
CA ALA A 70 32.43 -11.42 -3.23
C ALA A 70 32.32 -10.01 -2.65
N ARG A 71 32.96 -9.75 -1.50
CA ARG A 71 32.98 -8.42 -0.87
C ARG A 71 33.72 -7.38 -1.73
N GLU A 72 34.84 -7.76 -2.35
CA GLU A 72 35.58 -6.88 -3.27
C GLU A 72 34.73 -6.53 -4.50
N ALA A 73 34.08 -7.51 -5.11
CA ALA A 73 33.21 -7.28 -6.27
C ALA A 73 31.99 -6.42 -5.91
N GLY A 74 31.37 -6.65 -4.75
CA GLY A 74 30.26 -5.83 -4.25
C GLY A 74 30.67 -4.38 -3.95
N ALA A 75 31.86 -4.19 -3.35
CA ALA A 75 32.41 -2.86 -3.09
C ALA A 75 32.80 -2.11 -4.38
N GLU A 76 33.28 -2.83 -5.40
CA GLU A 76 33.58 -2.25 -6.71
C GLU A 76 32.30 -1.81 -7.43
N LEU A 77 31.25 -2.64 -7.42
CA LEU A 77 29.95 -2.29 -7.98
C LEU A 77 29.29 -1.12 -7.26
N THR A 78 29.26 -1.12 -5.93
CA THR A 78 28.71 -0.01 -5.12
C THR A 78 29.46 1.31 -5.37
N ARG A 79 30.77 1.25 -5.68
CA ARG A 79 31.55 2.46 -5.98
C ARG A 79 31.25 3.00 -7.38
N ARG A 80 31.01 2.10 -8.34
CA ARG A 80 30.81 2.43 -9.74
C ARG A 80 29.35 2.77 -10.07
N PHE A 81 28.42 1.93 -9.64
CA PHE A 81 26.99 2.09 -9.91
C PHE A 81 26.32 2.70 -8.69
N ARG A 82 25.76 3.88 -8.87
CA ARG A 82 25.16 4.70 -7.82
C ARG A 82 23.65 4.63 -7.94
N HIS A 83 22.97 4.42 -6.81
CA HIS A 83 21.51 4.48 -6.72
C HIS A 83 21.15 5.70 -5.87
N GLU A 84 20.70 6.77 -6.52
CA GLU A 84 20.45 8.04 -5.85
C GLU A 84 18.97 8.42 -5.90
N ARG A 85 18.46 8.82 -4.75
CA ARG A 85 17.16 9.50 -4.58
C ARG A 85 17.41 11.01 -4.64
N ILE A 86 16.88 11.66 -5.65
CA ILE A 86 17.03 13.11 -5.90
C ILE A 86 15.67 13.77 -5.70
N PRO A 87 15.43 14.44 -4.56
CA PRO A 87 14.21 15.21 -4.38
C PRO A 87 14.20 16.41 -5.32
N PHE A 88 13.03 16.77 -5.83
CA PHE A 88 12.82 17.90 -6.74
C PHE A 88 11.46 18.56 -6.51
N ALA A 89 11.38 19.84 -6.82
CA ALA A 89 10.15 20.62 -6.86
C ALA A 89 9.97 21.25 -8.25
N GLY A 90 8.80 21.84 -8.53
CA GLY A 90 8.64 22.69 -9.73
C GLY A 90 8.16 22.01 -11.01
N LEU A 91 7.81 20.71 -10.97
CA LEU A 91 7.13 20.08 -12.09
C LEU A 91 5.63 20.40 -12.07
N THR A 92 5.04 20.62 -13.24
CA THR A 92 3.65 21.08 -13.36
C THR A 92 2.62 19.96 -13.55
N SER A 93 3.04 18.72 -13.85
CA SER A 93 2.13 17.59 -14.10
C SER A 93 2.83 16.23 -13.97
N ALA A 94 2.03 15.19 -13.71
CA ALA A 94 2.49 13.80 -13.74
C ALA A 94 3.02 13.39 -15.12
N ASP A 95 2.41 13.88 -16.21
CA ASP A 95 2.89 13.63 -17.57
C ASP A 95 4.28 14.21 -17.81
N SER A 96 4.60 15.36 -17.19
CA SER A 96 5.93 15.96 -17.24
C SER A 96 6.97 15.12 -16.48
N ALA A 97 6.55 14.41 -15.42
CA ALA A 97 7.42 13.52 -14.66
C ALA A 97 7.78 12.27 -15.46
N GLU A 98 6.83 11.72 -16.20
CA GLU A 98 7.09 10.58 -17.09
C GLU A 98 8.02 10.97 -18.26
N VAL A 99 7.83 12.18 -18.82
CA VAL A 99 8.80 12.75 -19.78
C VAL A 99 10.18 12.88 -19.15
N MET A 100 10.26 13.41 -17.93
CA MET A 100 11.54 13.57 -17.24
C MET A 100 12.22 12.23 -16.98
N ALA A 101 11.49 11.20 -16.56
CA ALA A 101 12.03 9.85 -16.40
C ALA A 101 12.59 9.30 -17.71
N GLN A 102 11.86 9.46 -18.83
CA GLN A 102 12.30 9.03 -20.15
C GLN A 102 13.56 9.75 -20.63
N GLU A 103 13.65 11.07 -20.43
CA GLU A 103 14.82 11.86 -20.81
C GLU A 103 16.04 11.52 -19.93
N ILE A 104 15.86 11.30 -18.62
CA ILE A 104 16.95 10.86 -17.74
C ILE A 104 17.47 9.48 -18.16
N ARG A 105 16.59 8.53 -18.55
CA ARG A 105 17.00 7.21 -19.08
C ARG A 105 17.85 7.31 -20.36
N GLN A 106 17.71 8.38 -21.13
CA GLN A 106 18.47 8.60 -22.37
C GLN A 106 19.88 9.16 -22.11
N LEU A 107 20.19 9.61 -20.89
CA LEU A 107 21.54 10.07 -20.55
C LEU A 107 22.54 8.91 -20.63
N PRO A 108 23.71 9.10 -21.28
CA PRO A 108 24.76 8.08 -21.32
C PRO A 108 25.15 7.63 -19.92
N GLY A 109 25.14 6.32 -19.67
CA GLY A 109 25.51 5.76 -18.37
C GLY A 109 24.38 5.67 -17.35
N VAL A 110 23.18 6.19 -17.62
CA VAL A 110 22.01 5.92 -16.80
C VAL A 110 21.50 4.51 -17.09
N LEU A 111 21.29 3.74 -16.03
CA LEU A 111 20.82 2.35 -16.07
C LEU A 111 19.31 2.29 -15.88
N HIS A 112 18.84 3.06 -14.92
CA HIS A 112 17.43 3.14 -14.57
C HIS A 112 17.13 4.56 -14.11
N ALA A 113 15.95 5.06 -14.48
CA ALA A 113 15.43 6.29 -13.90
C ALA A 113 13.92 6.20 -13.79
N GLU A 114 13.41 6.60 -12.64
CA GLU A 114 11.99 6.73 -12.36
C GLU A 114 11.77 8.04 -11.63
N VAL A 115 10.61 8.65 -11.87
CA VAL A 115 10.28 9.96 -11.32
C VAL A 115 8.89 9.86 -10.74
N ASN A 116 8.81 9.94 -9.43
CA ASN A 116 7.56 10.04 -8.73
C ASN A 116 7.17 11.51 -8.58
N TYR A 117 6.19 11.93 -9.38
CA TYR A 117 5.68 13.30 -9.34
C TYR A 117 5.08 13.65 -7.97
N ALA A 118 4.27 12.75 -7.41
CA ALA A 118 3.54 12.99 -6.17
C ALA A 118 4.47 13.12 -4.96
N ALA A 119 5.57 12.38 -4.96
CA ALA A 119 6.59 12.42 -3.91
C ALA A 119 7.64 13.53 -4.11
N GLY A 120 7.67 14.15 -5.30
CA GLY A 120 8.76 15.05 -5.69
C GLY A 120 10.12 14.36 -5.62
N LEU A 121 10.22 13.09 -6.03
CA LEU A 121 11.43 12.27 -5.93
C LEU A 121 11.78 11.61 -7.25
N ALA A 122 13.02 11.75 -7.69
CA ALA A 122 13.58 11.02 -8.81
C ALA A 122 14.53 9.93 -8.30
N PHE A 123 14.27 8.69 -8.70
CA PHE A 123 15.11 7.54 -8.44
C PHE A 123 15.99 7.32 -9.66
N VAL A 124 17.30 7.46 -9.52
CA VAL A 124 18.22 7.34 -10.66
C VAL A 124 19.36 6.39 -10.30
N ALA A 125 19.47 5.32 -11.08
CA ALA A 125 20.60 4.39 -11.04
C ALA A 125 21.52 4.67 -12.23
N TYR A 126 22.80 4.92 -11.98
CA TYR A 126 23.73 5.29 -13.05
C TYR A 126 25.17 4.83 -12.80
N ASP A 127 25.92 4.63 -13.88
CA ASP A 127 27.36 4.40 -13.87
C ASP A 127 28.10 5.72 -13.65
N SER A 128 28.73 5.86 -12.49
CA SER A 128 29.48 7.04 -12.06
C SER A 128 30.72 7.34 -12.92
N GLU A 129 31.20 6.38 -13.73
CA GLU A 129 32.27 6.63 -14.71
C GLU A 129 31.76 7.33 -15.98
N ALA A 130 30.47 7.17 -16.31
CA ALA A 130 29.88 7.68 -17.54
C ALA A 130 29.00 8.93 -17.32
N THR A 131 28.36 9.03 -16.16
CA THR A 131 27.54 10.19 -15.77
C THR A 131 27.57 10.41 -14.27
N GLY A 132 27.06 11.55 -13.81
CA GLY A 132 27.05 11.91 -12.40
C GLY A 132 25.82 12.71 -12.03
N ARG A 133 25.53 12.79 -10.72
CA ARG A 133 24.45 13.59 -10.16
C ARG A 133 24.31 14.99 -10.77
N PRO A 134 25.39 15.78 -10.99
CA PRO A 134 25.26 17.12 -11.57
C PRO A 134 24.69 17.13 -12.98
N ALA A 135 24.96 16.10 -13.79
CA ALA A 135 24.44 15.98 -15.16
C ALA A 135 22.94 15.63 -15.15
N VAL A 136 22.54 14.72 -14.26
CA VAL A 136 21.13 14.38 -14.02
C VAL A 136 20.36 15.61 -13.54
N GLU A 137 20.88 16.30 -12.51
CA GLU A 137 20.28 17.54 -12.00
C GLU A 137 20.21 18.66 -13.04
N ALA A 138 21.21 18.77 -13.93
CA ALA A 138 21.19 19.75 -15.02
C ALA A 138 20.07 19.47 -16.02
N LEU A 139 19.86 18.19 -16.39
CA LEU A 139 18.75 17.79 -17.25
C LEU A 139 17.39 18.03 -16.57
N MET A 140 17.28 17.67 -15.28
CA MET A 140 16.11 17.95 -14.46
C MET A 140 15.75 19.45 -14.50
N ARG A 141 16.74 20.34 -14.34
CA ARG A 141 16.55 21.81 -14.47
C ARG A 141 16.12 22.25 -15.85
N GLN A 142 16.62 21.64 -16.92
CA GLN A 142 16.19 21.95 -18.29
C GLN A 142 14.73 21.56 -18.54
N LEU A 143 14.25 20.51 -17.86
CA LEU A 143 12.88 20.00 -17.97
C LEU A 143 11.91 20.68 -17.00
N GLY A 144 12.35 21.70 -16.25
CA GLY A 144 11.53 22.48 -15.34
C GLY A 144 11.57 22.02 -13.88
N ALA A 145 12.26 20.92 -13.57
CA ALA A 145 12.41 20.45 -12.19
C ALA A 145 13.54 21.19 -11.45
N ARG A 146 13.35 21.48 -10.18
CA ARG A 146 14.34 22.09 -9.28
C ARG A 146 14.79 21.05 -8.25
N PRO A 147 15.97 20.42 -8.43
CA PRO A 147 16.52 19.49 -7.45
C PRO A 147 16.76 20.18 -6.09
N VAL A 148 16.39 19.50 -5.00
CA VAL A 148 16.46 20.00 -3.61
C VAL A 148 17.55 19.24 -2.84
N ALA A 149 18.13 19.86 -1.81
CA ALA A 149 19.10 19.21 -0.93
C ALA A 149 18.43 18.13 -0.05
N PRO A 150 19.11 17.01 0.24
CA PRO A 150 18.53 15.87 0.98
C PRO A 150 18.06 16.20 2.42
N ASP A 151 18.60 17.24 3.06
CA ASP A 151 18.16 17.70 4.39
C ASP A 151 16.79 18.43 4.40
N ARG A 152 16.20 18.67 3.23
CA ARG A 152 14.84 19.19 3.08
C ARG A 152 13.93 18.13 2.46
N ALA A 153 14.00 16.91 2.97
CA ALA A 153 13.27 15.74 2.48
C ALA A 153 11.73 15.84 2.63
N THR A 154 11.22 16.86 3.30
CA THR A 154 9.79 17.20 3.26
C THR A 154 9.62 18.56 2.59
N PRO A 155 8.78 18.68 1.55
CA PRO A 155 8.31 19.99 1.11
C PRO A 155 7.75 20.68 2.35
N THR A 156 8.22 21.88 2.65
CA THR A 156 7.47 22.71 3.59
C THR A 156 6.11 23.02 2.95
N ALA A 157 5.08 23.33 3.75
CA ALA A 157 3.82 23.83 3.20
C ALA A 157 4.02 25.12 2.35
N GLU A 158 5.20 25.72 2.40
CA GLU A 158 5.63 26.82 1.52
C GLU A 158 6.26 26.35 0.19
N ASP A 159 6.78 25.11 0.09
CA ASP A 159 7.39 24.52 -1.12
C ASP A 159 6.39 23.68 -1.95
N GLU A 160 5.25 23.29 -1.38
CA GLU A 160 4.20 22.48 -2.01
C GLU A 160 3.20 23.30 -2.86
N HIS A 161 3.47 24.59 -3.05
CA HIS A 161 2.59 25.53 -3.75
C HIS A 161 3.28 26.10 -4.99
N ASP A 162 3.62 25.24 -5.95
CA ASP A 162 4.08 25.68 -7.27
C ASP A 162 2.87 25.98 -8.16
N HIS A 163 2.79 27.23 -8.62
CA HIS A 163 1.59 27.82 -9.22
C HIS A 163 1.49 27.62 -10.74
N GLY A 164 1.93 26.47 -11.26
CA GLY A 164 1.82 26.11 -12.68
C GLY A 164 2.35 27.20 -13.62
N SER A 165 1.59 27.52 -14.68
CA SER A 165 1.92 28.52 -15.71
C SER A 165 1.93 29.98 -15.22
N ALA A 166 1.77 30.23 -13.91
CA ALA A 166 1.69 31.58 -13.34
C ALA A 166 3.01 32.34 -13.50
N PRO A 167 2.99 33.58 -14.03
CA PRO A 167 4.19 34.41 -14.10
C PRO A 167 4.77 34.69 -12.71
N ALA A 168 6.07 34.38 -12.53
CA ALA A 168 6.79 34.48 -11.25
C ALA A 168 6.83 35.90 -10.64
N PHE A 169 6.52 36.94 -11.42
CA PHE A 169 6.46 38.33 -10.94
C PHE A 169 5.14 38.70 -10.24
N LEU A 170 4.12 37.83 -10.26
CA LEU A 170 2.82 38.09 -9.66
C LEU A 170 2.83 37.87 -8.13
N PRO A 171 1.94 38.53 -7.37
CA PRO A 171 1.77 38.26 -5.94
C PRO A 171 1.34 36.81 -5.67
N HIS A 172 1.80 36.20 -4.58
CA HIS A 172 1.52 34.80 -4.20
C HIS A 172 0.03 34.41 -4.28
N ARG A 173 -0.87 35.26 -3.75
CA ARG A 173 -2.33 35.03 -3.82
C ARG A 173 -2.90 34.96 -5.24
N VAL A 174 -2.26 35.65 -6.18
CA VAL A 174 -2.65 35.65 -7.60
C VAL A 174 -2.10 34.41 -8.28
N GLN A 175 -0.90 33.98 -7.90
CA GLN A 175 -0.31 32.74 -8.38
C GLN A 175 -1.13 31.52 -7.91
N GLU A 176 -1.53 31.47 -6.63
CA GLU A 176 -2.42 30.43 -6.06
C GLU A 176 -3.71 30.21 -6.86
N ASN A 177 -4.27 31.28 -7.39
CA ASN A 177 -5.56 31.25 -8.07
C ASN A 177 -5.42 31.50 -9.58
N TRP A 178 -4.21 31.41 -10.14
CA TRP A 178 -3.92 31.82 -11.51
C TRP A 178 -4.82 31.13 -12.54
N ALA A 179 -4.94 29.81 -12.47
CA ALA A 179 -5.81 29.05 -13.36
C ALA A 179 -7.29 29.46 -13.22
N LEU A 180 -7.78 29.65 -11.98
CA LEU A 180 -9.16 30.10 -11.72
C LEU A 180 -9.40 31.53 -12.22
N ILE A 181 -8.41 32.40 -12.12
CA ILE A 181 -8.46 33.78 -12.63
C ILE A 181 -8.54 33.77 -14.15
N LEU A 182 -7.71 32.95 -14.83
CA LEU A 182 -7.75 32.79 -16.28
C LEU A 182 -9.10 32.25 -16.76
N VAL A 183 -9.64 31.22 -16.09
CA VAL A 183 -10.98 30.69 -16.38
C VAL A 183 -12.06 31.76 -16.19
N GLY A 184 -12.00 32.53 -15.09
CA GLY A 184 -12.93 33.63 -14.82
C GLY A 184 -12.85 34.73 -15.87
N LEU A 185 -11.64 35.09 -16.31
CA LEU A 185 -11.42 36.06 -17.39
C LEU A 185 -11.95 35.54 -18.73
N ALA A 186 -11.66 34.29 -19.08
CA ALA A 186 -12.13 33.66 -20.32
C ALA A 186 -13.66 33.66 -20.39
N GLY A 187 -14.33 33.24 -19.31
CA GLY A 187 -15.79 33.24 -19.21
C GLY A 187 -16.39 34.65 -19.26
N THR A 188 -15.74 35.62 -18.61
CA THR A 188 -16.20 37.03 -18.62
C THR A 188 -16.09 37.65 -20.01
N PHE A 189 -14.93 37.49 -20.67
CA PHE A 189 -14.73 38.00 -22.02
C PHE A 189 -15.68 37.35 -23.02
N TRP A 190 -15.84 36.02 -22.95
CA TRP A 190 -16.81 35.32 -23.79
C TRP A 190 -18.24 35.84 -23.57
N LEU A 191 -18.67 35.97 -22.31
CA LEU A 191 -20.01 36.45 -21.96
C LEU A 191 -20.26 37.88 -22.46
N ILE A 192 -19.30 38.78 -22.30
CA ILE A 192 -19.40 40.16 -22.79
C ILE A 192 -19.50 40.18 -24.32
N GLY A 193 -18.66 39.43 -25.03
CA GLY A 193 -18.70 39.32 -26.49
C GLY A 193 -20.05 38.78 -26.98
N TRP A 194 -20.49 37.66 -26.42
CA TRP A 194 -21.73 36.97 -26.82
C TRP A 194 -22.98 37.79 -26.50
N LEU A 195 -23.12 38.27 -25.26
CA LEU A 195 -24.29 39.04 -24.84
C LEU A 195 -24.33 40.39 -25.58
N GLY A 196 -23.15 40.97 -25.76
CA GLY A 196 -22.95 42.22 -26.45
C GLY A 196 -23.41 42.20 -27.91
N GLU A 197 -22.92 41.22 -28.66
CA GLU A 197 -23.29 41.01 -30.06
C GLU A 197 -24.78 40.64 -30.19
N ARG A 198 -25.28 39.77 -29.32
CA ARG A 198 -26.65 39.22 -29.45
C ARG A 198 -27.77 40.15 -28.99
N PHE A 199 -27.54 40.94 -27.95
CA PHE A 199 -28.60 41.73 -27.29
C PHE A 199 -28.35 43.23 -27.26
N PHE A 200 -27.09 43.67 -27.30
CA PHE A 200 -26.73 45.08 -27.14
C PHE A 200 -26.23 45.75 -28.44
N GLY A 201 -26.21 45.02 -29.55
CA GLY A 201 -25.81 45.57 -30.85
C GLY A 201 -24.35 46.00 -30.90
N LEU A 202 -23.47 45.36 -30.11
CA LEU A 202 -22.03 45.64 -30.17
C LEU A 202 -21.49 45.34 -31.58
N PRO A 203 -20.62 46.20 -32.14
CA PRO A 203 -20.01 45.93 -33.44
C PRO A 203 -19.26 44.60 -33.44
N GLU A 204 -19.35 43.85 -34.54
CA GLU A 204 -18.69 42.53 -34.70
C GLU A 204 -17.19 42.58 -34.38
N THR A 205 -16.50 43.68 -34.71
CA THR A 205 -15.08 43.86 -34.40
C THR A 205 -14.80 43.92 -32.90
N VAL A 206 -15.70 44.53 -32.12
CA VAL A 206 -15.57 44.64 -30.67
C VAL A 206 -15.92 43.31 -30.01
N ALA A 207 -16.96 42.62 -30.48
CA ALA A 207 -17.29 41.26 -30.03
C ALA A 207 -16.13 40.28 -30.30
N ARG A 208 -15.55 40.33 -31.50
CA ARG A 208 -14.38 39.53 -31.88
C ARG A 208 -13.15 39.82 -31.01
N LEU A 209 -12.91 41.07 -30.62
CA LEU A 209 -11.84 41.40 -29.69
C LEU A 209 -12.03 40.68 -28.34
N PHE A 210 -13.25 40.69 -27.79
CA PHE A 210 -13.56 39.96 -26.58
C PHE A 210 -13.41 38.45 -26.74
N PHE A 211 -13.82 37.86 -27.87
CA PHE A 211 -13.57 36.45 -28.14
C PHE A 211 -12.08 36.13 -28.22
N VAL A 212 -11.26 36.95 -28.87
CA VAL A 212 -9.80 36.76 -28.91
C VAL A 212 -9.18 36.83 -27.50
N LEU A 213 -9.64 37.76 -26.65
CA LEU A 213 -9.20 37.83 -25.26
C LEU A 213 -9.61 36.56 -24.48
N ALA A 214 -10.80 36.02 -24.75
CA ALA A 214 -11.24 34.75 -24.18
C ALA A 214 -10.38 33.56 -24.65
N TYR A 215 -9.99 33.52 -25.93
CA TYR A 215 -9.04 32.53 -26.46
C TYR A 215 -7.70 32.57 -25.73
N ILE A 216 -7.14 33.77 -25.55
CA ILE A 216 -5.85 33.93 -24.88
C ILE A 216 -5.99 33.48 -23.43
N ALA A 217 -7.00 33.92 -22.70
CA ALA A 217 -7.18 33.57 -21.30
C ALA A 217 -7.45 32.06 -21.10
N GLY A 218 -8.39 31.47 -21.86
CA GLY A 218 -8.77 30.07 -21.73
C GLY A 218 -7.76 29.09 -22.34
N GLY A 219 -7.00 29.53 -23.35
CA GLY A 219 -5.99 28.73 -24.03
C GLY A 219 -4.59 28.80 -23.41
N TYR A 220 -4.31 29.79 -22.54
CA TYR A 220 -2.96 30.06 -22.03
C TYR A 220 -2.34 28.84 -21.33
N ASP A 221 -3.04 28.29 -20.34
CA ASP A 221 -2.52 27.19 -19.52
C ASP A 221 -2.36 25.88 -20.32
N ILE A 222 -3.30 25.63 -21.23
CA ILE A 222 -3.27 24.49 -22.15
C ILE A 222 -2.08 24.63 -23.10
N ALA A 223 -1.89 25.82 -23.69
CA ALA A 223 -0.84 26.09 -24.67
C ALA A 223 0.57 25.94 -24.09
N THR A 224 0.77 26.25 -22.80
CA THR A 224 2.09 26.10 -22.16
C THR A 224 2.56 24.65 -22.08
N HIS A 225 1.66 23.67 -22.15
CA HIS A 225 1.99 22.25 -22.05
C HIS A 225 1.77 21.50 -23.37
N ALA A 226 0.68 21.77 -24.08
CA ALA A 226 0.31 21.11 -25.33
C ALA A 226 1.27 21.44 -26.49
N ILE A 227 1.74 22.69 -26.61
CA ILE A 227 2.64 23.09 -27.70
C ILE A 227 4.01 22.39 -27.59
N PRO A 228 4.70 22.40 -26.43
CA PRO A 228 5.92 21.62 -26.26
C PRO A 228 5.73 20.11 -26.48
N GLY A 229 4.59 19.55 -26.03
CA GLY A 229 4.24 18.14 -26.25
C GLY A 229 4.13 17.78 -27.72
N LEU A 230 3.40 18.59 -28.50
CA LEU A 230 3.25 18.43 -29.94
C LEU A 230 4.60 18.47 -30.67
N LEU A 231 5.48 19.40 -30.30
CA LEU A 231 6.83 19.52 -30.89
C LEU A 231 7.70 18.29 -30.63
N ARG A 232 7.40 17.53 -29.57
CA ARG A 232 8.06 16.26 -29.22
C ARG A 232 7.34 15.03 -29.80
N GLY A 233 6.30 15.23 -30.60
CA GLY A 233 5.53 14.15 -31.23
C GLY A 233 4.48 13.48 -30.34
N LYS A 234 4.15 14.08 -29.18
CA LYS A 234 3.03 13.63 -28.34
C LYS A 234 1.74 14.32 -28.80
N PHE A 235 0.74 13.51 -29.15
CA PHE A 235 -0.60 13.97 -29.51
C PHE A 235 -1.56 13.60 -28.38
N ASP A 236 -1.84 14.58 -27.52
CA ASP A 236 -2.77 14.46 -26.39
C ASP A 236 -4.09 15.21 -26.67
N THR A 237 -5.05 15.09 -25.76
CA THR A 237 -6.36 15.73 -25.87
C THR A 237 -6.25 17.26 -25.92
N ASP A 238 -5.27 17.85 -25.23
CA ASP A 238 -5.06 19.28 -25.17
C ASP A 238 -4.67 19.87 -26.53
N VAL A 239 -3.80 19.17 -27.27
CA VAL A 239 -3.46 19.51 -28.66
C VAL A 239 -4.70 19.47 -29.56
N LEU A 240 -5.55 18.45 -29.38
CA LEU A 240 -6.80 18.32 -30.14
C LEU A 240 -7.75 19.50 -29.88
N MET A 241 -7.86 19.95 -28.64
CA MET A 241 -8.71 21.08 -28.25
C MET A 241 -8.19 22.42 -28.81
N LEU A 242 -6.88 22.66 -28.76
CA LEU A 242 -6.29 23.86 -29.37
C LEU A 242 -6.48 23.85 -30.89
N ALA A 243 -6.33 22.70 -31.54
CA ALA A 243 -6.58 22.56 -32.97
C ALA A 243 -8.06 22.83 -33.32
N ALA A 244 -9.00 22.33 -32.51
CA ALA A 244 -10.43 22.59 -32.68
C ALA A 244 -10.79 24.07 -32.50
N ALA A 245 -10.25 24.73 -31.48
CA ALA A 245 -10.47 26.16 -31.26
C ALA A 245 -9.89 26.99 -32.40
N ALA A 246 -8.70 26.65 -32.89
CA ALA A 246 -8.09 27.31 -34.04
C ALA A 246 -8.91 27.09 -35.33
N GLY A 247 -9.41 25.86 -35.55
CA GLY A 247 -10.27 25.55 -36.69
C GLY A 247 -11.57 26.34 -36.67
N ALA A 248 -12.22 26.48 -35.51
CA ALA A 248 -13.41 27.32 -35.35
C ALA A 248 -13.11 28.80 -35.69
N ALA A 249 -11.98 29.34 -35.23
CA ALA A 249 -11.57 30.71 -35.56
C ALA A 249 -11.35 30.91 -37.07
N VAL A 250 -10.74 29.93 -37.76
CA VAL A 250 -10.52 29.97 -39.22
C VAL A 250 -11.83 30.00 -39.99
N LEU A 251 -12.87 29.33 -39.49
CA LEU A 251 -14.21 29.34 -40.08
C LEU A 251 -15.02 30.60 -39.76
N GLY A 252 -14.51 31.48 -38.90
CA GLY A 252 -15.22 32.67 -38.44
C GLY A 252 -16.11 32.42 -37.22
N GLU A 253 -16.13 31.21 -36.67
CA GLU A 253 -16.90 30.80 -35.49
C GLU A 253 -16.16 31.15 -34.18
N TRP A 254 -15.77 32.43 -34.04
CA TRP A 254 -14.97 32.93 -32.91
C TRP A 254 -15.66 32.71 -31.56
N SER A 255 -16.99 32.86 -31.49
CA SER A 255 -17.73 32.63 -30.25
C SER A 255 -17.66 31.16 -29.82
N GLU A 256 -17.77 30.22 -30.75
CA GLU A 256 -17.80 28.78 -30.42
C GLU A 256 -16.43 28.29 -29.94
N GLY A 257 -15.34 28.67 -30.61
CA GLY A 257 -14.01 28.26 -30.15
C GLY A 257 -13.56 28.97 -28.87
N ALA A 258 -14.03 30.21 -28.61
CA ALA A 258 -13.81 30.87 -27.33
C ALA A 258 -14.55 30.14 -26.20
N PHE A 259 -15.79 29.73 -26.46
CA PHE A 259 -16.58 28.95 -25.53
C PHE A 259 -15.96 27.58 -25.22
N LEU A 260 -15.44 26.91 -26.26
CA LEU A 260 -14.69 25.66 -26.14
C LEU A 260 -13.52 25.80 -25.16
N LEU A 261 -12.63 26.77 -25.38
CA LEU A 261 -11.46 26.97 -24.51
C LEU A 261 -11.85 27.40 -23.09
N PHE A 262 -12.92 28.18 -22.93
CA PHE A 262 -13.45 28.52 -21.62
C PHE A 262 -13.96 27.28 -20.86
N LEU A 263 -14.80 26.45 -21.48
CA LEU A 263 -15.34 25.27 -20.80
C LEU A 263 -14.26 24.23 -20.52
N PHE A 264 -13.31 24.05 -21.45
CA PHE A 264 -12.21 23.12 -21.27
C PHE A 264 -11.29 23.55 -20.11
N SER A 265 -10.91 24.84 -20.05
CA SER A 265 -10.13 25.37 -18.92
C SER A 265 -10.90 25.30 -17.59
N LEU A 266 -12.22 25.47 -17.59
CA LEU A 266 -13.06 25.25 -16.43
C LEU A 266 -13.08 23.78 -15.99
N GLY A 267 -13.14 22.84 -16.94
CA GLY A 267 -13.04 21.39 -16.71
C GLY A 267 -11.73 21.01 -16.03
N HIS A 268 -10.60 21.45 -16.61
CA HIS A 268 -9.25 21.25 -16.06
C HIS A 268 -9.06 21.84 -14.66
N ALA A 269 -9.57 23.05 -14.42
CA ALA A 269 -9.53 23.66 -13.09
C ALA A 269 -10.37 22.88 -12.08
N GLY A 270 -11.55 22.38 -12.49
CA GLY A 270 -12.41 21.54 -11.67
C GLY A 270 -11.76 20.19 -11.34
N GLU A 271 -11.07 19.58 -12.30
CA GLU A 271 -10.28 18.37 -12.12
C GLU A 271 -9.17 18.55 -11.10
N HIS A 272 -8.31 19.57 -11.27
CA HIS A 272 -7.24 19.89 -10.32
C HIS A 272 -7.77 20.10 -8.91
N TYR A 273 -8.89 20.83 -8.77
CA TYR A 273 -9.52 21.05 -7.48
C TYR A 273 -10.03 19.74 -6.85
N ALA A 274 -10.65 18.87 -7.66
CA ALA A 274 -11.20 17.59 -7.25
C ALA A 274 -10.11 16.58 -6.82
N LEU A 275 -9.09 16.38 -7.66
CA LEU A 275 -7.96 15.48 -7.38
C LEU A 275 -7.12 16.01 -6.22
N GLY A 276 -6.88 17.31 -6.16
CA GLY A 276 -6.16 17.95 -5.05
C GLY A 276 -6.82 17.70 -3.68
N ARG A 277 -8.14 17.48 -3.62
CA ARG A 277 -8.83 17.09 -2.38
C ARG A 277 -8.52 15.64 -1.99
N ALA A 278 -8.41 14.73 -2.94
CA ALA A 278 -8.02 13.34 -2.67
C ALA A 278 -6.55 13.26 -2.23
N HIS A 279 -5.67 14.06 -2.84
CA HIS A 279 -4.27 14.20 -2.42
C HIS A 279 -4.12 14.79 -1.02
N ARG A 280 -4.83 15.88 -0.70
CA ARG A 280 -4.82 16.44 0.67
C ARG A 280 -5.33 15.44 1.71
N ALA A 281 -6.25 14.55 1.36
CA ALA A 281 -6.75 13.53 2.28
C ALA A 281 -5.70 12.46 2.61
N VAL A 282 -4.77 12.20 1.68
CA VAL A 282 -3.60 11.34 1.88
C VAL A 282 -2.51 12.08 2.68
N ASN A 283 -2.18 13.31 2.29
CA ASN A 283 -1.11 14.11 2.92
C ASN A 283 -1.48 14.58 4.33
N ALA A 284 -2.77 14.67 4.67
CA ALA A 284 -3.25 14.96 6.02
C ALA A 284 -2.81 13.92 7.07
N LEU A 285 -2.38 12.72 6.68
CA LEU A 285 -1.72 11.79 7.59
C LEU A 285 -0.30 12.25 7.98
N GLY A 286 0.45 12.84 7.04
CA GLY A 286 1.80 13.38 7.28
C GLY A 286 1.81 14.63 8.16
N GLU A 287 0.77 15.47 8.07
CA GLU A 287 0.60 16.66 8.94
C GLU A 287 0.41 16.31 10.43
N LEU A 288 0.09 15.05 10.75
CA LEU A 288 -0.07 14.59 12.13
C LEU A 288 1.27 14.33 12.82
N MET A 289 2.39 14.35 12.11
CA MET A 289 3.71 14.09 12.67
C MET A 289 4.33 15.35 13.31
N PRO A 290 4.74 15.28 14.58
CA PRO A 290 5.61 16.31 15.15
C PRO A 290 6.91 16.36 14.36
N ARG A 291 7.33 17.54 13.93
CA ARG A 291 8.63 17.76 13.26
C ARG A 291 9.79 17.83 14.26
N VAL A 292 9.47 18.03 15.53
CA VAL A 292 10.44 18.16 16.63
C VAL A 292 10.04 17.25 17.79
N ALA A 293 11.05 16.70 18.45
CA ALA A 293 10.92 15.91 19.66
C ALA A 293 11.71 16.55 20.80
N LEU A 294 11.19 16.45 22.02
CA LEU A 294 11.88 16.82 23.25
C LEU A 294 12.76 15.66 23.70
N VAL A 295 14.06 15.76 23.50
CA VAL A 295 15.02 14.71 23.83
C VAL A 295 15.68 15.00 25.17
N LYS A 296 15.77 13.97 26.01
CA LYS A 296 16.42 14.04 27.30
C LYS A 296 17.91 13.73 27.15
N ARG A 297 18.76 14.72 27.40
CA ARG A 297 20.22 14.60 27.40
C ARG A 297 20.74 14.92 28.81
N GLY A 298 21.00 13.88 29.60
CA GLY A 298 21.28 14.04 31.03
C GLY A 298 20.07 14.63 31.76
N ASP A 299 20.25 15.78 32.42
CA ASP A 299 19.19 16.49 33.16
C ASP A 299 18.48 17.59 32.33
N GLN A 300 18.85 17.78 31.05
CA GLN A 300 18.25 18.81 30.20
C GLN A 300 17.35 18.22 29.12
N LEU A 301 16.29 18.96 28.80
CA LEU A 301 15.39 18.69 27.68
C LEU A 301 15.78 19.60 26.51
N ILE A 302 16.07 19.00 25.36
CA ILE A 302 16.50 19.70 24.15
C ILE A 302 15.52 19.35 23.03
N GLU A 303 14.97 20.36 22.37
CA GLU A 303 14.19 20.14 21.14
C GLU A 303 15.13 19.80 19.98
N GLN A 304 14.90 18.66 19.34
CA GLN A 304 15.65 18.21 18.17
C GLN A 304 14.69 17.78 17.05
N PRO A 305 15.07 17.97 15.77
CA PRO A 305 14.34 17.38 14.65
C PRO A 305 14.20 15.87 14.82
N VAL A 306 13.02 15.33 14.51
CA VAL A 306 12.72 13.90 14.69
C VAL A 306 13.66 13.02 13.84
N GLU A 307 14.11 13.53 12.71
CA GLU A 307 15.03 12.89 11.76
C GLU A 307 16.46 12.74 12.33
N SER A 308 16.81 13.53 13.36
CA SER A 308 18.14 13.48 13.99
C SER A 308 18.22 12.51 15.18
N LEU A 309 17.10 11.88 15.56
CA LEU A 309 17.03 10.97 16.69
C LEU A 309 17.73 9.64 16.40
N GLN A 310 18.38 9.07 17.42
CA GLN A 310 19.05 7.78 17.33
C GLN A 310 18.36 6.73 18.20
N ILE A 311 18.50 5.45 17.84
CA ILE A 311 17.99 4.33 18.65
C ILE A 311 18.64 4.39 20.04
N GLY A 312 17.83 4.29 21.08
CA GLY A 312 18.25 4.44 22.48
C GLY A 312 18.15 5.85 23.04
N ASP A 313 17.83 6.86 22.21
CA ASP A 313 17.47 8.19 22.71
C ASP A 313 16.20 8.11 23.58
N VAL A 314 16.07 9.03 24.55
CA VAL A 314 14.88 9.13 25.41
C VAL A 314 14.13 10.40 25.07
N VAL A 315 12.93 10.24 24.53
CA VAL A 315 12.04 11.34 24.17
C VAL A 315 11.00 11.53 25.26
N VAL A 316 10.77 12.77 25.67
CA VAL A 316 9.76 13.12 26.67
C VAL A 316 8.51 13.62 25.95
N VAL A 317 7.39 12.94 26.19
CA VAL A 317 6.09 13.29 25.62
C VAL A 317 5.15 13.74 26.73
N ARG A 318 4.75 15.01 26.71
CA ARG A 318 3.88 15.60 27.73
C ARG A 318 2.41 15.26 27.48
N PRO A 319 1.52 15.44 28.46
CA PRO A 319 0.08 15.33 28.24
C PRO A 319 -0.38 16.31 27.15
N GLY A 320 -1.15 15.82 26.18
CA GLY A 320 -1.61 16.55 25.00
C GLY A 320 -0.65 16.51 23.82
N ASP A 321 0.63 16.19 24.02
CA ASP A 321 1.61 16.07 22.94
C ASP A 321 1.40 14.76 22.17
N ARG A 322 1.73 14.80 20.88
CA ARG A 322 1.80 13.60 20.04
C ARG A 322 3.13 12.88 20.26
N VAL A 323 3.09 11.56 20.23
CA VAL A 323 4.28 10.73 20.25
C VAL A 323 5.02 10.91 18.92
N PRO A 324 6.29 11.36 18.91
CA PRO A 324 7.00 11.68 17.67
C PRO A 324 7.65 10.45 17.00
N VAL A 325 7.89 9.37 17.74
CA VAL A 325 8.63 8.18 17.27
C VAL A 325 8.10 6.89 17.88
N ASP A 326 8.30 5.78 17.20
CA ASP A 326 7.98 4.44 17.71
C ASP A 326 8.98 4.04 18.81
N GLY A 327 8.46 3.61 19.96
CA GLY A 327 9.30 3.33 21.12
C GLY A 327 8.62 2.51 22.19
N ALA A 328 9.36 2.22 23.25
CA ALA A 328 8.83 1.63 24.47
C ALA A 328 8.87 2.65 25.60
N ILE A 329 7.84 2.67 26.44
CA ILE A 329 7.83 3.55 27.61
C ILE A 329 8.93 3.08 28.56
N THR A 330 9.93 3.92 28.79
CA THR A 330 11.00 3.65 29.77
C THR A 330 10.64 4.17 31.15
N ARG A 331 9.76 5.18 31.23
CA ARG A 331 9.26 5.70 32.50
C ARG A 331 7.87 6.33 32.37
N GLY A 332 6.99 6.02 33.32
CA GLY A 332 5.66 6.64 33.44
C GLY A 332 4.50 5.74 33.01
N ARG A 333 3.27 6.22 33.22
CA ARG A 333 2.04 5.51 32.85
C ARG A 333 0.97 6.52 32.45
N SER A 334 0.34 6.34 31.29
CA SER A 334 -0.65 7.28 30.76
C SER A 334 -1.63 6.57 29.82
N ALA A 335 -2.81 7.16 29.65
CA ALA A 335 -3.71 6.80 28.57
C ALA A 335 -3.22 7.38 27.24
N ILE A 336 -3.08 6.54 26.22
CA ILE A 336 -2.71 6.94 24.87
C ILE A 336 -3.94 6.82 23.96
N ASP A 337 -4.29 7.92 23.30
CA ASP A 337 -5.27 7.93 22.23
C ASP A 337 -4.59 7.52 20.92
N GLN A 338 -4.97 6.35 20.42
CA GLN A 338 -4.43 5.77 19.19
C GLN A 338 -5.40 5.90 18.01
N SER A 339 -6.48 6.68 18.13
CA SER A 339 -7.55 6.83 17.13
C SER A 339 -7.05 7.20 15.74
N ALA A 340 -5.97 7.97 15.65
CA ALA A 340 -5.35 8.36 14.37
C ALA A 340 -4.73 7.18 13.60
N ILE A 341 -4.41 6.07 14.28
CA ILE A 341 -3.78 4.87 13.70
C ILE A 341 -4.73 3.68 13.72
N THR A 342 -5.40 3.45 14.86
CA THR A 342 -6.25 2.29 15.10
C THR A 342 -7.72 2.54 14.76
N GLY A 343 -8.13 3.81 14.64
CA GLY A 343 -9.53 4.19 14.46
C GLY A 343 -10.43 3.98 15.69
N GLU A 344 -9.89 3.44 16.78
CA GLU A 344 -10.58 3.24 18.06
C GLU A 344 -10.67 4.54 18.84
N SER A 345 -11.87 4.91 19.31
CA SER A 345 -12.10 6.20 19.98
C SER A 345 -11.77 6.18 21.47
N VAL A 346 -11.57 5.01 22.06
CA VAL A 346 -11.29 4.84 23.49
C VAL A 346 -9.77 4.79 23.72
N PRO A 347 -9.21 5.70 24.53
CA PRO A 347 -7.78 5.67 24.86
C PRO A 347 -7.36 4.38 25.59
N VAL A 348 -6.19 3.86 25.25
CA VAL A 348 -5.62 2.64 25.84
C VAL A 348 -4.62 3.00 26.93
N SER A 349 -4.75 2.39 28.11
CA SER A 349 -3.80 2.61 29.21
C SER A 349 -2.47 1.89 28.95
N LYS A 350 -1.36 2.61 29.02
CA LYS A 350 0.01 2.12 28.73
C LYS A 350 0.98 2.50 29.84
N GLY A 351 1.90 1.60 30.19
CA GLY A 351 2.92 1.78 31.23
C GLY A 351 4.32 1.35 30.80
N GLU A 352 5.26 1.33 31.74
CA GLU A 352 6.66 0.96 31.49
C GLU A 352 6.79 -0.41 30.80
N GLY A 353 7.59 -0.46 29.74
CA GLY A 353 7.76 -1.64 28.88
C GLY A 353 6.78 -1.73 27.72
N ASP A 354 5.64 -1.03 27.76
CA ASP A 354 4.66 -1.08 26.68
C ASP A 354 5.12 -0.28 25.45
N VAL A 355 4.80 -0.80 24.26
CA VAL A 355 5.06 -0.15 22.98
C VAL A 355 4.04 0.97 22.72
N VAL A 356 4.56 2.08 22.21
CA VAL A 356 3.83 3.27 21.77
C VAL A 356 4.26 3.65 20.36
N TYR A 357 3.31 4.15 19.58
CA TYR A 357 3.48 4.42 18.15
C TYR A 357 3.49 5.92 17.86
N ALA A 358 4.30 6.32 16.88
CA ALA A 358 4.38 7.69 16.37
C ALA A 358 3.02 8.18 15.84
N GLY A 359 2.65 9.42 16.16
CA GLY A 359 1.38 10.05 15.76
C GLY A 359 0.23 9.88 16.76
N THR A 360 0.34 8.96 17.72
CA THR A 360 -0.63 8.79 18.83
C THR A 360 -0.58 9.97 19.81
N ILE A 361 -1.66 10.23 20.54
CA ILE A 361 -1.75 11.38 21.46
C ILE A 361 -1.66 10.89 22.90
N ASN A 362 -0.70 11.42 23.65
CA ASN A 362 -0.61 11.19 25.09
C ASN A 362 -1.66 12.04 25.83
N ARG A 363 -2.45 11.46 26.75
CA ARG A 363 -3.59 12.19 27.37
C ARG A 363 -3.33 12.69 28.79
N GLU A 364 -2.76 11.87 29.66
CA GLU A 364 -2.83 12.10 31.12
C GLU A 364 -1.51 12.55 31.74
N ASN A 365 -0.48 11.70 31.66
CA ASN A 365 0.79 11.89 32.34
C ASN A 365 1.95 11.96 31.34
N SER A 366 3.03 12.66 31.72
CA SER A 366 4.26 12.67 30.90
C SER A 366 4.88 11.28 30.82
N LEU A 367 5.39 10.93 29.63
CA LEU A 367 6.06 9.65 29.37
C LEU A 367 7.49 9.91 28.90
N ASP A 368 8.43 9.11 29.41
CA ASP A 368 9.76 8.96 28.81
C ASP A 368 9.71 7.74 27.89
N ILE A 369 9.99 7.93 26.61
CA ILE A 369 9.90 6.92 25.56
C ILE A 369 11.30 6.68 25.00
N GLY A 370 11.78 5.44 25.10
CA GLY A 370 13.02 5.02 24.47
C GLY A 370 12.80 4.78 22.97
N VAL A 371 13.58 5.46 22.12
CA VAL A 371 13.51 5.31 20.66
C VAL A 371 13.91 3.89 20.29
N SER A 372 12.96 3.15 19.68
CA SER A 372 13.17 1.78 19.23
C SER A 372 13.43 1.69 17.72
N ARG A 373 12.93 2.66 16.95
CA ARG A 373 13.09 2.77 15.49
C ARG A 373 13.38 4.21 15.09
N LEU A 374 14.14 4.39 14.01
CA LEU A 374 14.47 5.70 13.44
C LEU A 374 13.26 6.32 12.73
N ALA A 375 13.28 7.65 12.54
CA ALA A 375 12.19 8.40 11.94
C ALA A 375 11.81 7.93 10.52
N GLN A 376 12.81 7.56 9.73
CA GLN A 376 12.64 7.01 8.37
C GLN A 376 11.99 5.62 8.35
N ASP A 377 12.06 4.87 9.45
CA ASP A 377 11.56 3.50 9.58
C ASP A 377 10.29 3.42 10.45
N ASN A 378 9.71 4.56 10.83
CA ASN A 378 8.54 4.58 11.70
C ASN A 378 7.27 4.15 10.93
N THR A 379 6.30 3.66 11.70
CA THR A 379 5.08 3.03 11.15
C THR A 379 4.33 3.96 10.18
N LEU A 380 4.31 5.26 10.44
CA LEU A 380 3.59 6.24 9.63
C LEU A 380 4.38 6.69 8.39
N ALA A 381 5.71 6.79 8.46
CA ALA A 381 6.58 7.05 7.32
C ALA A 381 6.52 5.90 6.31
N ARG A 382 6.49 4.64 6.77
CA ARG A 382 6.22 3.48 5.90
C ARG A 382 4.81 3.54 5.32
N VAL A 383 3.79 3.94 6.07
CA VAL A 383 2.44 4.18 5.52
C VAL A 383 2.48 5.23 4.42
N MET A 384 3.18 6.35 4.60
CA MET A 384 3.32 7.40 3.58
C MET A 384 4.08 6.91 2.35
N GLN A 385 5.21 6.24 2.54
CA GLN A 385 6.00 5.67 1.46
C GLN A 385 5.21 4.61 0.68
N MET A 386 4.50 3.72 1.38
CA MET A 386 3.63 2.72 0.74
C MET A 386 2.44 3.35 0.01
N VAL A 387 1.87 4.47 0.47
CA VAL A 387 0.83 5.18 -0.28
C VAL A 387 1.40 5.84 -1.54
N VAL A 388 2.64 6.31 -1.49
CA VAL A 388 3.34 6.87 -2.65
C VAL A 388 3.68 5.76 -3.66
N GLU A 389 4.23 4.64 -3.21
CA GLU A 389 4.47 3.44 -4.03
C GLU A 389 3.16 2.87 -4.60
N ALA A 390 2.05 2.99 -3.85
CA ALA A 390 0.72 2.61 -4.32
C ALA A 390 0.17 3.44 -5.47
N GLN A 391 0.67 4.66 -5.66
CA GLN A 391 0.28 5.50 -6.78
C GLN A 391 0.98 5.11 -8.08
N GLU A 392 2.08 4.35 -8.01
CA GLU A 392 2.86 3.91 -9.18
C GLU A 392 2.28 2.62 -9.79
N GLN A 393 1.60 1.79 -8.99
CA GLN A 393 0.99 0.55 -9.47
C GLN A 393 -0.38 0.79 -10.11
N GLN A 394 -0.40 0.85 -11.44
CA GLN A 394 -1.60 1.03 -12.24
C GLN A 394 -2.55 -0.18 -12.12
N SER A 395 -3.85 0.08 -12.08
CA SER A 395 -4.83 -1.00 -12.09
C SER A 395 -5.02 -1.62 -13.49
N PRO A 396 -5.48 -2.88 -13.58
CA PRO A 396 -5.76 -3.51 -14.87
C PRO A 396 -6.74 -2.71 -15.73
N THR A 397 -7.74 -2.07 -15.11
CA THR A 397 -8.70 -1.21 -15.81
C THR A 397 -8.05 0.08 -16.32
N GLN A 398 -7.11 0.66 -15.56
CA GLN A 398 -6.34 1.82 -16.00
C GLN A 398 -5.44 1.47 -17.18
N GLU A 399 -4.71 0.35 -17.14
CA GLU A 399 -3.90 -0.12 -18.27
C GLU A 399 -4.75 -0.38 -19.52
N PHE A 400 -5.92 -1.01 -19.36
CA PHE A 400 -6.85 -1.24 -20.45
C PHE A 400 -7.27 0.10 -21.08
N THR A 401 -7.59 1.07 -20.25
CA THR A 401 -8.01 2.41 -20.67
C THR A 401 -6.90 3.14 -21.45
N GLN A 402 -5.66 3.08 -20.97
CA GLN A 402 -4.51 3.63 -21.67
C GLN A 402 -4.26 2.92 -23.01
N ARG A 403 -4.28 1.58 -23.03
CA ARG A 403 -4.12 0.77 -24.25
C ARG A 403 -5.21 1.03 -25.28
N PHE A 404 -6.45 1.25 -24.83
CA PHE A 404 -7.56 1.65 -25.68
C PHE A 404 -7.30 3.03 -26.27
N THR A 405 -7.00 4.03 -25.43
CA THR A 405 -6.76 5.41 -25.83
C THR A 405 -5.63 5.54 -26.85
N ALA A 406 -4.51 4.82 -26.63
CA ALA A 406 -3.36 4.81 -27.53
C ALA A 406 -3.68 4.31 -28.95
N ARG A 407 -4.72 3.48 -29.12
CA ARG A 407 -5.20 3.01 -30.44
C ARG A 407 -6.35 3.86 -30.97
N PHE A 408 -7.21 4.33 -30.07
CA PHE A 408 -8.41 5.07 -30.40
C PHE A 408 -8.11 6.48 -30.92
N VAL A 409 -7.18 7.22 -30.28
CA VAL A 409 -6.83 8.59 -30.69
C VAL A 409 -6.31 8.65 -32.13
N PRO A 410 -5.32 7.83 -32.57
CA PRO A 410 -4.90 7.82 -33.97
C PRO A 410 -6.03 7.44 -34.94
N ALA A 411 -6.89 6.49 -34.56
CA ALA A 411 -8.03 6.08 -35.40
C ALA A 411 -9.04 7.22 -35.59
N VAL A 412 -9.33 7.98 -34.53
CA VAL A 412 -10.17 9.18 -34.58
C VAL A 412 -9.54 10.25 -35.47
N LEU A 413 -8.24 10.52 -35.36
CA LEU A 413 -7.55 11.51 -36.20
C LEU A 413 -7.63 11.15 -37.69
N ILE A 414 -7.41 9.88 -38.03
CA ILE A 414 -7.58 9.38 -39.40
C ILE A 414 -9.03 9.56 -39.86
N PHE A 415 -9.99 9.21 -39.01
CA PHE A 415 -11.41 9.34 -39.32
C PHE A 415 -11.83 10.81 -39.51
N VAL A 416 -11.34 11.73 -38.68
CA VAL A 416 -11.51 13.18 -38.85
C VAL A 416 -10.93 13.63 -40.18
N ALA A 417 -9.71 13.23 -40.53
CA ALA A 417 -9.11 13.57 -41.82
C ALA A 417 -9.96 13.06 -43.01
N LEU A 418 -10.53 11.86 -42.90
CA LEU A 418 -11.44 11.32 -43.91
C LEU A 418 -12.74 12.14 -44.01
N VAL A 419 -13.33 12.55 -42.88
CA VAL A 419 -14.55 13.39 -42.86
C VAL A 419 -14.29 14.78 -43.44
N VAL A 420 -13.09 15.32 -43.26
CA VAL A 420 -12.69 16.61 -43.84
C VAL A 420 -12.46 16.51 -45.36
N VAL A 421 -11.85 15.42 -45.84
CA VAL A 421 -11.36 15.31 -47.24
C VAL A 421 -12.33 14.59 -48.18
N VAL A 422 -12.96 13.49 -47.75
CA VAL A 422 -13.75 12.62 -48.64
C VAL A 422 -15.06 13.26 -49.11
N PRO A 423 -15.91 13.84 -48.23
CA PRO A 423 -17.19 14.40 -48.68
C PRO A 423 -17.06 15.55 -49.70
N PRO A 424 -16.08 16.48 -49.59
CA PRO A 424 -15.85 17.49 -50.62
C PRO A 424 -15.39 16.90 -51.95
N LEU A 425 -14.52 15.88 -51.93
CA LEU A 425 -14.09 15.19 -53.15
C LEU A 425 -15.22 14.40 -53.83
N ALA A 426 -16.15 13.86 -53.04
CA ALA A 426 -17.34 13.16 -53.52
C ALA A 426 -18.49 14.11 -53.93
N GLY A 427 -18.37 15.42 -53.66
CA GLY A 427 -19.40 16.41 -53.95
C GLY A 427 -20.60 16.39 -52.99
N TRP A 428 -20.49 15.75 -51.82
CA TRP A 428 -21.57 15.65 -50.83
C TRP A 428 -21.69 16.88 -49.92
N LEU A 429 -20.56 17.50 -49.58
CA LEU A 429 -20.48 18.64 -48.66
C LEU A 429 -19.45 19.66 -49.16
N SER A 430 -19.60 20.91 -48.73
CA SER A 430 -18.60 21.94 -48.98
C SER A 430 -17.36 21.74 -48.09
N LEU A 431 -16.18 22.21 -48.52
CA LEU A 431 -14.96 22.13 -47.72
C LEU A 431 -15.11 22.79 -46.33
N PRO A 432 -15.69 24.00 -46.18
CA PRO A 432 -15.91 24.59 -44.86
C PRO A 432 -16.82 23.75 -43.96
N GLU A 433 -17.88 23.16 -44.53
CA GLU A 433 -18.82 22.35 -43.76
C GLU A 433 -18.20 21.01 -43.34
N SER A 434 -17.45 20.36 -44.22
CA SER A 434 -16.68 19.16 -43.88
C SER A 434 -15.58 19.44 -42.85
N PHE A 435 -14.93 20.60 -42.94
CA PHE A 435 -13.93 21.03 -41.96
C PHE A 435 -14.58 21.27 -40.59
N TYR A 436 -15.73 21.96 -40.53
CA TYR A 436 -16.48 22.15 -39.29
C TYR A 436 -16.89 20.82 -38.66
N ARG A 437 -17.45 19.89 -39.45
CA ARG A 437 -17.85 18.55 -38.97
C ARG A 437 -16.64 17.73 -38.50
N GLY A 438 -15.50 17.88 -39.15
CA GLY A 438 -14.24 17.28 -38.70
C GLY A 438 -13.80 17.80 -37.33
N MET A 439 -13.94 19.11 -37.09
CA MET A 439 -13.61 19.71 -35.79
C MET A 439 -14.59 19.34 -34.70
N LEU A 440 -15.88 19.32 -35.02
CA LEU A 440 -16.93 18.81 -34.14
C LEU A 440 -16.65 17.37 -33.72
N LEU A 441 -16.30 16.51 -34.68
CA LEU A 441 -15.96 15.11 -34.44
C LEU A 441 -14.68 14.96 -33.60
N LEU A 442 -13.67 15.81 -33.84
CA LEU A 442 -12.42 15.82 -33.06
C LEU A 442 -12.70 16.08 -31.57
N VAL A 443 -13.58 17.02 -31.26
CA VAL A 443 -14.00 17.33 -29.89
C VAL A 443 -14.88 16.21 -29.32
N ALA A 444 -15.90 15.80 -30.09
CA ALA A 444 -16.87 14.79 -29.68
C ALA A 444 -16.24 13.43 -29.34
N ALA A 445 -15.19 13.05 -30.06
CA ALA A 445 -14.49 11.77 -29.89
C ALA A 445 -13.36 11.84 -28.85
N SER A 446 -13.15 12.97 -28.17
CA SER A 446 -12.10 13.06 -27.16
C SER A 446 -12.35 12.11 -25.97
N PRO A 447 -11.36 11.36 -25.49
CA PRO A 447 -11.52 10.39 -24.39
C PRO A 447 -11.27 10.96 -22.98
N CYS A 448 -11.39 12.27 -22.74
CA CYS A 448 -11.05 12.91 -21.45
C CYS A 448 -11.69 12.23 -20.23
N ALA A 449 -13.03 12.08 -20.22
CA ALA A 449 -13.75 11.42 -19.14
C ALA A 449 -13.32 9.96 -18.93
N LEU A 450 -12.90 9.28 -20.00
CA LEU A 450 -12.43 7.90 -19.92
C LEU A 450 -11.05 7.84 -19.25
N ALA A 451 -10.12 8.71 -19.65
CA ALA A 451 -8.76 8.77 -19.11
C ALA A 451 -8.74 9.07 -17.60
N LEU A 452 -9.64 9.94 -17.13
CA LEU A 452 -9.67 10.42 -15.73
C LEU A 452 -10.55 9.59 -14.80
N GLY A 453 -11.59 8.94 -15.33
CA GLY A 453 -12.62 8.30 -14.52
C GLY A 453 -12.10 7.17 -13.62
N THR A 454 -11.12 6.40 -14.09
CA THR A 454 -10.55 5.25 -13.34
C THR A 454 -9.52 5.70 -12.30
N PRO A 455 -8.47 6.49 -12.64
CA PRO A 455 -7.49 6.96 -11.64
C PRO A 455 -8.13 7.74 -10.49
N ALA A 456 -9.12 8.59 -10.77
CA ALA A 456 -9.83 9.35 -9.74
C ALA A 456 -10.56 8.43 -8.74
N ALA A 457 -11.17 7.34 -9.22
CA ALA A 457 -11.88 6.39 -8.38
C ALA A 457 -10.92 5.55 -7.52
N VAL A 458 -9.80 5.12 -8.11
CA VAL A 458 -8.73 4.41 -7.40
C VAL A 458 -8.16 5.28 -6.28
N LEU A 459 -7.77 6.52 -6.59
CA LEU A 459 -7.21 7.46 -5.63
C LEU A 459 -8.19 7.75 -4.48
N ALA A 460 -9.46 8.00 -4.80
CA ALA A 460 -10.49 8.21 -3.80
C ALA A 460 -10.72 6.97 -2.92
N GLY A 461 -10.61 5.76 -3.49
CA GLY A 461 -10.69 4.50 -2.76
C GLY A 461 -9.52 4.29 -1.80
N ILE A 462 -8.28 4.44 -2.28
CA ILE A 462 -7.07 4.30 -1.45
C ILE A 462 -7.07 5.32 -0.31
N ALA A 463 -7.37 6.59 -0.61
CA ALA A 463 -7.46 7.64 0.39
C ALA A 463 -8.53 7.32 1.46
N GLN A 464 -9.68 6.78 1.06
CA GLN A 464 -10.72 6.39 1.99
C GLN A 464 -10.36 5.15 2.81
N ALA A 465 -9.63 4.20 2.24
CA ALA A 465 -9.12 3.02 2.96
C ALA A 465 -8.13 3.44 4.06
N ALA A 466 -7.14 4.27 3.69
CA ALA A 466 -6.12 4.75 4.62
C ALA A 466 -6.72 5.49 5.82
N ARG A 467 -7.72 6.35 5.59
CA ARG A 467 -8.46 7.06 6.64
C ARG A 467 -9.21 6.16 7.62
N ASN A 468 -9.41 4.88 7.29
CA ASN A 468 -10.11 3.90 8.12
C ASN A 468 -9.19 2.75 8.57
N GLY A 469 -7.87 2.97 8.58
CA GLY A 469 -6.90 2.00 9.10
C GLY A 469 -6.66 0.80 8.18
N VAL A 470 -6.94 0.94 6.87
CA VAL A 470 -6.65 -0.09 5.86
C VAL A 470 -5.70 0.50 4.83
N LEU A 471 -4.50 -0.04 4.76
CA LEU A 471 -3.51 0.39 3.76
C LEU A 471 -3.60 -0.52 2.55
N ILE A 472 -3.66 0.07 1.35
CA ILE A 472 -3.72 -0.65 0.08
C ILE A 472 -2.56 -0.16 -0.78
N LYS A 473 -1.65 -1.06 -1.15
CA LYS A 473 -0.40 -0.75 -1.88
C LYS A 473 -0.58 -0.47 -3.37
N GLY A 474 -1.79 -0.32 -3.88
CA GLY A 474 -1.98 -0.08 -5.30
C GLY A 474 -3.42 -0.12 -5.78
N GLY A 475 -3.66 0.49 -6.93
CA GLY A 475 -4.95 0.44 -7.61
C GLY A 475 -5.34 -0.98 -8.03
N ILE A 476 -4.35 -1.80 -8.40
CA ILE A 476 -4.54 -3.22 -8.72
C ILE A 476 -5.11 -3.99 -7.52
N HIS A 477 -4.56 -3.80 -6.32
CA HIS A 477 -5.02 -4.50 -5.13
C HIS A 477 -6.40 -4.02 -4.67
N LEU A 478 -6.69 -2.72 -4.81
CA LEU A 478 -8.03 -2.18 -4.58
C LEU A 478 -9.06 -2.86 -5.50
N GLU A 479 -8.76 -2.96 -6.80
CA GLU A 479 -9.64 -3.60 -7.77
C GLU A 479 -9.75 -5.11 -7.53
N ASN A 480 -8.64 -5.83 -7.33
CA ASN A 480 -8.63 -7.26 -7.05
C ASN A 480 -9.46 -7.60 -5.82
N LEU A 481 -9.27 -6.87 -4.71
CA LEU A 481 -10.02 -7.05 -3.47
C LEU A 481 -11.54 -6.93 -3.68
N GLY A 482 -11.97 -6.07 -4.61
CA GLY A 482 -13.39 -5.89 -4.94
C GLY A 482 -13.98 -7.00 -5.82
N GLY A 483 -13.14 -7.85 -6.42
CA GLY A 483 -13.55 -8.98 -7.28
C GLY A 483 -13.54 -10.34 -6.60
N LEU A 484 -12.88 -10.45 -5.45
CA LEU A 484 -12.67 -11.71 -4.75
C LEU A 484 -13.98 -12.43 -4.43
N GLN A 485 -13.92 -13.76 -4.52
CA GLN A 485 -14.98 -14.67 -4.06
C GLN A 485 -14.49 -15.63 -2.98
N VAL A 486 -13.18 -15.75 -2.82
CA VAL A 486 -12.54 -16.69 -1.89
C VAL A 486 -11.52 -15.95 -1.04
N MET A 487 -11.56 -16.21 0.26
CA MET A 487 -10.58 -15.73 1.25
C MET A 487 -10.07 -16.90 2.06
N ALA A 488 -8.75 -17.08 2.04
CA ALA A 488 -8.03 -18.02 2.88
C ALA A 488 -7.44 -17.28 4.09
N PHE A 489 -7.64 -17.82 5.28
CA PHE A 489 -7.17 -17.25 6.53
C PHE A 489 -6.20 -18.22 7.17
N ASP A 490 -5.04 -17.73 7.60
CA ASP A 490 -4.28 -18.45 8.61
C ASP A 490 -5.08 -18.49 9.92
N LYS A 491 -4.83 -19.53 10.73
CA LYS A 491 -5.48 -19.66 12.03
C LYS A 491 -4.77 -18.80 13.09
N THR A 492 -3.49 -19.08 13.32
CA THR A 492 -2.79 -18.61 14.53
C THR A 492 -2.38 -17.15 14.35
N GLY A 493 -2.78 -16.26 15.26
CA GLY A 493 -2.46 -14.83 15.17
C GLY A 493 -3.30 -14.06 14.14
N THR A 494 -4.15 -14.75 13.37
CA THR A 494 -5.11 -14.15 12.44
C THR A 494 -6.54 -14.37 12.94
N LEU A 495 -7.14 -15.57 12.76
CA LEU A 495 -8.47 -15.88 13.29
C LEU A 495 -8.48 -15.97 14.82
N THR A 496 -7.33 -16.30 15.40
CA THR A 496 -7.10 -16.34 16.84
C THR A 496 -6.14 -15.24 17.27
N GLU A 497 -6.09 -14.95 18.56
CA GLU A 497 -5.13 -13.99 19.12
C GLU A 497 -3.69 -14.51 19.14
N GLY A 498 -3.46 -15.79 18.82
CA GLY A 498 -2.15 -16.45 18.98
C GLY A 498 -1.73 -16.61 20.45
N ARG A 499 -2.66 -16.33 21.38
CA ARG A 499 -2.47 -16.43 22.83
C ARG A 499 -3.20 -17.66 23.33
N PHE A 500 -2.42 -18.59 23.88
CA PHE A 500 -2.96 -19.76 24.55
C PHE A 500 -3.44 -19.42 25.95
N VAL A 501 -4.55 -20.02 26.36
CA VAL A 501 -5.05 -19.95 27.74
C VAL A 501 -5.30 -21.35 28.27
N VAL A 502 -5.08 -21.55 29.57
CA VAL A 502 -5.45 -22.79 30.25
C VAL A 502 -6.97 -22.84 30.37
N THR A 503 -7.58 -23.80 29.69
CA THR A 503 -9.05 -23.99 29.63
C THR A 503 -9.55 -25.00 30.65
N ASP A 504 -8.80 -26.09 30.86
CA ASP A 504 -9.17 -27.15 31.80
C ASP A 504 -7.95 -27.60 32.60
N ILE A 505 -8.15 -27.86 33.89
CA ILE A 505 -7.16 -28.45 34.79
C ILE A 505 -7.76 -29.74 35.33
N VAL A 506 -7.21 -30.88 34.93
CA VAL A 506 -7.74 -32.20 35.31
C VAL A 506 -6.68 -32.91 36.17
N PRO A 507 -6.75 -32.80 37.51
CA PRO A 507 -5.82 -33.50 38.39
C PRO A 507 -6.11 -34.99 38.45
N ALA A 508 -5.05 -35.80 38.62
CA ALA A 508 -5.15 -37.22 38.92
C ALA A 508 -5.61 -37.46 40.36
N VAL A 509 -6.05 -38.67 40.67
CA VAL A 509 -6.51 -39.03 42.02
C VAL A 509 -5.41 -38.78 43.05
N GLY A 510 -5.69 -37.94 44.05
CA GLY A 510 -4.74 -37.59 45.11
C GLY A 510 -3.84 -36.37 44.81
N THR A 511 -4.06 -35.66 43.70
CA THR A 511 -3.40 -34.38 43.37
C THR A 511 -4.43 -33.25 43.37
N THR A 512 -4.06 -32.05 43.79
CA THR A 512 -4.94 -30.87 43.66
C THR A 512 -4.71 -30.15 42.33
N ALA A 513 -5.72 -29.46 41.81
CA ALA A 513 -5.58 -28.64 40.59
C ALA A 513 -4.45 -27.60 40.74
N GLU A 514 -4.32 -27.06 41.94
CA GLU A 514 -3.28 -26.11 42.32
C GLU A 514 -1.87 -26.72 42.31
N GLU A 515 -1.70 -27.90 42.90
CA GLU A 515 -0.42 -28.61 42.89
C GLU A 515 0.01 -28.97 41.47
N LEU A 516 -0.94 -29.39 40.64
CA LEU A 516 -0.70 -29.67 39.22
C LEU A 516 -0.24 -28.41 38.48
N LEU A 517 -0.99 -27.31 38.61
CA LEU A 517 -0.69 -26.05 37.92
C LEU A 517 0.65 -25.46 38.36
N ASP A 518 0.90 -25.36 39.67
CA ASP A 518 2.14 -24.79 40.21
C ASP A 518 3.37 -25.63 39.82
N THR A 519 3.24 -26.96 39.89
CA THR A 519 4.33 -27.88 39.47
C THR A 519 4.63 -27.72 37.97
N THR A 520 3.60 -27.58 37.14
CA THR A 520 3.76 -27.42 35.69
C THR A 520 4.39 -26.07 35.36
N ALA A 521 3.88 -24.98 35.95
CA ALA A 521 4.42 -23.63 35.77
C ALA A 521 5.87 -23.49 36.23
N ALA A 522 6.26 -24.15 37.33
CA ALA A 522 7.64 -24.15 37.79
C ALA A 522 8.62 -24.70 36.76
N VAL A 523 8.25 -25.77 36.05
CA VAL A 523 9.08 -26.32 34.97
C VAL A 523 9.02 -25.43 33.73
N GLU A 524 7.81 -25.04 33.32
CA GLU A 524 7.55 -24.29 32.09
C GLU A 524 8.09 -22.85 32.10
N GLN A 525 8.34 -22.24 33.27
CA GLN A 525 8.98 -20.91 33.33
C GLN A 525 10.40 -20.87 32.71
N GLN A 526 11.00 -22.03 32.45
CA GLN A 526 12.29 -22.17 31.80
C GLN A 526 12.18 -22.33 30.27
N SER A 527 10.96 -22.37 29.72
CA SER A 527 10.66 -22.62 28.30
C SER A 527 10.15 -21.35 27.62
N ASN A 528 10.58 -21.12 26.38
CA ASN A 528 10.10 -20.02 25.54
C ASN A 528 8.88 -20.43 24.68
N HIS A 529 8.28 -21.60 24.93
CA HIS A 529 7.15 -22.08 24.16
C HIS A 529 5.86 -21.30 24.49
N PRO A 530 4.99 -20.93 23.54
CA PRO A 530 3.74 -20.20 23.83
C PRO A 530 2.82 -20.89 24.84
N LEU A 531 2.73 -22.23 24.79
CA LEU A 531 2.01 -23.04 25.79
C LEU A 531 2.59 -22.88 27.22
N ALA A 532 3.92 -22.75 27.33
CA ALA A 532 4.61 -22.58 28.60
C ALA A 532 4.22 -21.25 29.26
N ALA A 533 4.22 -20.17 28.47
CA ALA A 533 3.82 -18.84 28.90
C ALA A 533 2.39 -18.83 29.46
N ALA A 534 1.45 -19.50 28.78
CA ALA A 534 0.05 -19.61 29.21
C ALA A 534 -0.10 -20.30 30.58
N VAL A 535 0.65 -21.39 30.82
CA VAL A 535 0.64 -22.11 32.10
C VAL A 535 1.22 -21.25 33.21
N VAL A 536 2.33 -20.55 32.94
CA VAL A 536 3.00 -19.65 33.90
C VAL A 536 2.10 -18.47 34.26
N GLU A 537 1.42 -17.88 33.29
CA GLU A 537 0.47 -16.79 33.49
C GLU A 537 -0.72 -17.24 34.35
N ALA A 538 -1.31 -18.40 34.04
CA ALA A 538 -2.40 -18.99 34.83
C ALA A 538 -2.00 -19.26 36.28
N ALA A 539 -0.77 -19.74 36.53
CA ALA A 539 -0.27 -19.97 37.89
C ALA A 539 0.00 -18.65 38.64
N ARG A 540 0.56 -17.64 37.96
CA ARG A 540 0.84 -16.32 38.55
C ARG A 540 -0.42 -15.56 38.96
N ALA A 541 -1.53 -15.76 38.23
CA ALA A 541 -2.82 -15.20 38.62
C ALA A 541 -3.29 -15.68 40.01
N GLY A 542 -2.82 -16.85 40.46
CA GLY A 542 -3.05 -17.38 41.81
C GLY A 542 -2.22 -16.73 42.92
N GLY A 543 -1.25 -15.86 42.58
CA GLY A 543 -0.48 -15.05 43.55
C GLY A 543 0.51 -15.82 44.42
N ARG A 544 0.84 -17.08 44.09
CA ARG A 544 1.74 -17.95 44.88
C ARG A 544 3.13 -18.02 44.28
N PRO A 545 4.19 -18.12 45.11
CA PRO A 545 5.54 -18.31 44.62
C PRO A 545 5.71 -19.71 44.00
N LEU A 546 6.24 -19.76 42.78
CA LEU A 546 6.54 -21.02 42.10
C LEU A 546 7.71 -21.74 42.77
N PRO A 547 7.66 -23.08 42.90
CA PRO A 547 8.73 -23.84 43.53
C PRO A 547 10.04 -23.82 42.73
N ALA A 548 11.17 -23.98 43.43
CA ALA A 548 12.49 -23.99 42.80
C ALA A 548 12.67 -25.23 41.89
N THR A 549 13.34 -25.01 40.76
CA THR A 549 13.54 -26.03 39.73
C THR A 549 15.00 -26.29 39.41
N GLY A 550 15.29 -27.50 38.94
CA GLY A 550 16.56 -27.86 38.33
C GLY A 550 16.61 -27.56 36.83
N SER A 551 17.63 -28.07 36.14
CA SER A 551 17.83 -27.88 34.70
C SER A 551 16.67 -28.46 33.87
N LEU A 552 16.25 -27.73 32.84
CA LEU A 552 15.28 -28.19 31.85
C LEU A 552 15.96 -29.06 30.78
N GLU A 553 15.43 -30.25 30.54
CA GLU A 553 15.77 -31.14 29.43
C GLU A 553 14.59 -31.16 28.44
N ASN A 554 14.83 -30.79 27.19
CA ASN A 554 13.82 -30.83 26.14
C ASN A 554 13.83 -32.21 25.45
N VAL A 555 12.65 -32.82 25.31
CA VAL A 555 12.45 -34.10 24.60
C VAL A 555 11.73 -33.79 23.29
N PRO A 556 12.46 -33.69 22.16
CA PRO A 556 11.91 -33.21 20.89
C PRO A 556 10.63 -33.94 20.48
N GLY A 557 9.60 -33.17 20.18
CA GLY A 557 8.30 -33.67 19.73
C GLY A 557 7.48 -34.42 20.80
N ARG A 558 7.91 -34.46 22.07
CA ARG A 558 7.19 -35.14 23.16
C ARG A 558 6.90 -34.24 24.35
N GLY A 559 7.85 -33.41 24.79
CA GLY A 559 7.68 -32.57 25.98
C GLY A 559 8.99 -32.17 26.65
N VAL A 560 8.95 -31.88 27.95
CA VAL A 560 10.09 -31.44 28.76
C VAL A 560 10.21 -32.22 30.07
N ILE A 561 11.43 -32.33 30.57
CA ILE A 561 11.76 -32.98 31.84
C ILE A 561 12.54 -31.98 32.69
N SER A 562 12.22 -31.90 33.98
CA SER A 562 13.02 -31.14 34.93
C SER A 562 12.90 -31.74 36.33
N SER A 563 13.46 -31.08 37.33
CA SER A 563 13.23 -31.39 38.73
C SER A 563 12.56 -30.23 39.45
N VAL A 564 11.57 -30.53 40.30
CA VAL A 564 10.88 -29.54 41.14
C VAL A 564 11.02 -30.02 42.58
N ALA A 565 11.62 -29.20 43.46
CA ALA A 565 11.93 -29.59 44.84
C ALA A 565 12.67 -30.95 44.97
N GLY A 566 13.60 -31.22 44.05
CA GLY A 566 14.40 -32.45 44.02
C GLY A 566 13.70 -33.69 43.43
N ARG A 567 12.44 -33.58 43.03
CA ARG A 567 11.64 -34.67 42.42
C ARG A 567 11.60 -34.54 40.91
N ARG A 568 11.63 -35.66 40.18
CA ARG A 568 11.69 -35.64 38.70
C ARG A 568 10.28 -35.44 38.14
N VAL A 569 10.10 -34.39 37.35
CA VAL A 569 8.84 -34.00 36.71
C VAL A 569 8.96 -34.12 35.19
N ARG A 570 7.92 -34.67 34.55
CA ARG A 570 7.78 -34.78 33.10
C ARG A 570 6.49 -34.10 32.68
N ILE A 571 6.55 -33.28 31.64
CA ILE A 571 5.41 -32.55 31.09
C ILE A 571 5.43 -32.74 29.58
N GLY A 572 4.33 -33.22 28.98
CA GLY A 572 4.29 -33.43 27.54
C GLY A 572 3.03 -34.11 27.04
N SER A 573 3.07 -34.51 25.77
CA SER A 573 2.00 -35.31 25.15
C SER A 573 1.87 -36.67 25.83
N LEU A 574 0.72 -37.34 25.66
CA LEU A 574 0.49 -38.68 26.23
C LEU A 574 1.55 -39.71 25.77
N ARG A 575 2.14 -39.52 24.59
CA ARG A 575 3.24 -40.35 24.04
C ARG A 575 4.52 -40.31 24.87
N MET A 576 4.67 -39.31 25.75
CA MET A 576 5.78 -39.22 26.70
C MET A 576 5.65 -40.20 27.88
N PHE A 577 4.44 -40.73 28.10
CA PHE A 577 4.07 -41.58 29.22
C PHE A 577 3.84 -43.04 28.80
N ASP A 578 4.63 -43.53 27.83
CA ASP A 578 4.66 -44.94 27.44
C ASP A 578 5.19 -45.84 28.59
N GLU A 579 5.12 -47.17 28.43
CA GLU A 579 5.59 -48.12 29.46
C GLU A 579 7.06 -47.90 29.86
N ALA A 580 7.89 -47.35 28.96
CA ALA A 580 9.29 -47.05 29.20
C ALA A 580 9.51 -45.79 30.08
N SER A 581 8.49 -44.94 30.24
CA SER A 581 8.54 -43.74 31.07
C SER A 581 8.61 -44.03 32.58
N GLY A 582 8.18 -45.22 33.00
CA GLY A 582 8.05 -45.63 34.40
C GLY A 582 6.98 -44.87 35.19
N VAL A 583 6.11 -44.10 34.52
CA VAL A 583 4.98 -43.40 35.14
C VAL A 583 3.72 -44.25 35.05
N ARG A 584 3.04 -44.47 36.18
CA ARG A 584 1.77 -45.22 36.20
C ARG A 584 0.67 -44.41 35.49
N PRO A 585 0.06 -44.94 34.41
CA PRO A 585 -1.03 -44.26 33.73
C PRO A 585 -2.29 -44.22 34.61
N ASP A 586 -2.97 -43.07 34.61
CA ASP A 586 -4.29 -42.89 35.23
C ASP A 586 -5.38 -42.97 34.12
N PRO A 587 -6.30 -43.95 34.18
CA PRO A 587 -7.34 -44.12 33.16
C PRO A 587 -8.24 -42.90 32.98
N ASP A 588 -8.53 -42.17 34.06
CA ASP A 588 -9.44 -41.02 34.01
C ASP A 588 -8.76 -39.83 33.33
N VAL A 589 -7.46 -39.64 33.58
CA VAL A 589 -6.63 -38.63 32.91
C VAL A 589 -6.50 -38.96 31.43
N ILE A 590 -6.26 -40.23 31.07
CA ILE A 590 -6.17 -40.66 29.67
C ILE A 590 -7.50 -40.42 28.93
N ALA A 591 -8.62 -40.78 29.55
CA ALA A 591 -9.94 -40.54 28.96
C ALA A 591 -10.22 -39.03 28.82
N ALA A 592 -9.79 -38.20 29.78
CA ALA A 592 -9.91 -36.75 29.70
C ALA A 592 -9.05 -36.17 28.57
N VAL A 593 -7.80 -36.62 28.42
CA VAL A 593 -6.91 -36.24 27.31
C VAL A 593 -7.59 -36.53 25.98
N GLN A 594 -8.03 -37.76 25.74
CA GLN A 594 -8.68 -38.14 24.48
C GLN A 594 -9.94 -37.31 24.20
N ARG A 595 -10.77 -37.06 25.22
CA ARG A 595 -11.98 -36.25 25.09
C ARG A 595 -11.68 -34.78 24.77
N LEU A 596 -10.66 -34.20 25.38
CA LEU A 596 -10.29 -32.79 25.19
C LEU A 596 -9.52 -32.58 23.88
N GLU A 597 -8.64 -33.51 23.50
CA GLU A 597 -8.01 -33.53 22.17
C GLU A 597 -9.07 -33.66 21.06
N ALA A 598 -10.10 -34.49 21.26
CA ALA A 598 -11.22 -34.60 20.31
C ALA A 598 -12.06 -33.30 20.21
N LYS A 599 -12.02 -32.45 21.23
CA LYS A 599 -12.59 -31.09 21.21
C LYS A 599 -11.61 -30.03 20.69
N GLY A 600 -10.46 -30.44 20.18
CA GLY A 600 -9.49 -29.50 19.63
C GLY A 600 -8.65 -28.77 20.68
N ARG A 601 -8.54 -29.30 21.91
CA ARG A 601 -7.65 -28.73 22.93
C ARG A 601 -6.27 -29.35 22.83
N THR A 602 -5.23 -28.54 23.04
CA THR A 602 -3.86 -29.02 23.21
C THR A 602 -3.69 -29.48 24.65
N THR A 603 -3.32 -30.74 24.88
CA THR A 603 -3.19 -31.28 26.24
C THR A 603 -1.73 -31.48 26.65
N MET A 604 -1.41 -31.10 27.89
CA MET A 604 -0.13 -31.32 28.54
C MET A 604 -0.34 -32.25 29.72
N THR A 605 0.12 -33.49 29.61
CA THR A 605 0.09 -34.48 30.69
C THR A 605 1.30 -34.31 31.58
N VAL A 606 1.13 -34.45 32.89
CA VAL A 606 2.15 -34.17 33.90
C VAL A 606 2.35 -35.39 34.79
N GLY A 607 3.60 -35.78 35.01
CA GLY A 607 3.96 -36.83 35.95
C GLY A 607 5.16 -36.48 36.82
N ARG A 608 5.17 -37.01 38.04
CA ARG A 608 6.21 -36.79 39.05
C ARG A 608 6.58 -38.11 39.72
N ASP A 609 7.88 -38.43 39.77
CA ASP A 609 8.43 -39.63 40.44
C ASP A 609 7.71 -40.96 40.12
N GLY A 610 7.29 -41.14 38.86
CA GLY A 610 6.61 -42.38 38.44
C GLY A 610 5.09 -42.41 38.67
N VAL A 611 4.49 -41.29 39.09
CA VAL A 611 3.02 -41.14 39.26
C VAL A 611 2.52 -40.01 38.37
N MET A 612 1.37 -40.21 37.72
CA MET A 612 0.72 -39.16 36.94
C MET A 612 0.03 -38.16 37.90
N LEU A 613 0.32 -36.87 37.72
CA LEU A 613 -0.27 -35.78 38.51
C LEU A 613 -1.57 -35.26 37.89
N GLY A 614 -1.74 -35.43 36.58
CA GLY A 614 -2.93 -35.01 35.85
C GLY A 614 -2.57 -34.43 34.48
N MET A 615 -3.46 -33.59 33.94
CA MET A 615 -3.26 -32.90 32.67
C MET A 615 -3.81 -31.46 32.67
N LEU A 616 -3.21 -30.60 31.84
CA LEU A 616 -3.69 -29.25 31.54
C LEU A 616 -4.14 -29.18 30.08
N ALA A 617 -5.30 -28.60 29.82
CA ALA A 617 -5.79 -28.37 28.46
C ALA A 617 -5.67 -26.89 28.13
N LEU A 618 -5.07 -26.62 26.99
CA LEU A 618 -4.85 -25.28 26.47
C LEU A 618 -5.59 -25.12 25.16
N ALA A 619 -6.02 -23.89 24.90
CA ALA A 619 -6.55 -23.52 23.61
C ALA A 619 -6.07 -22.13 23.22
N ASP A 620 -5.90 -21.97 21.92
CA ASP A 620 -5.76 -20.67 21.28
C ASP A 620 -7.13 -20.00 21.22
N VAL A 621 -7.23 -18.76 21.65
CA VAL A 621 -8.50 -18.04 21.79
C VAL A 621 -8.86 -17.39 20.47
N ALA A 622 -10.07 -17.65 19.97
CA ALA A 622 -10.60 -16.97 18.80
C ALA A 622 -10.70 -15.45 19.05
N ARG A 623 -10.43 -14.64 18.03
CA ARG A 623 -10.51 -13.19 18.17
C ARG A 623 -11.94 -12.75 18.53
N PRO A 624 -12.11 -11.80 19.46
CA PRO A 624 -13.42 -11.21 19.73
C PRO A 624 -14.06 -10.66 18.45
N GLY A 625 -15.34 -10.97 18.22
CA GLY A 625 -16.09 -10.46 17.05
C GLY A 625 -15.70 -11.09 15.70
N ILE A 626 -14.83 -12.10 15.66
CA ILE A 626 -14.40 -12.71 14.39
C ILE A 626 -15.55 -13.34 13.60
N GLY A 627 -16.50 -13.99 14.29
CA GLY A 627 -17.67 -14.60 13.65
C GLY A 627 -18.55 -13.57 12.94
N GLU A 628 -18.77 -12.41 13.56
CA GLU A 628 -19.52 -11.30 12.96
C GLU A 628 -18.80 -10.74 11.73
N THR A 629 -17.47 -10.63 11.82
CA THR A 629 -16.60 -10.19 10.72
C THR A 629 -16.70 -11.13 9.52
N LEU A 630 -16.56 -12.44 9.75
CA LEU A 630 -16.67 -13.47 8.71
C LEU A 630 -18.07 -13.52 8.08
N GLN A 631 -19.13 -13.37 8.88
CA GLN A 631 -20.50 -13.26 8.36
C GLN A 631 -20.71 -12.00 7.52
N ALA A 632 -20.12 -10.87 7.90
CA ALA A 632 -20.17 -9.64 7.11
C ALA A 632 -19.47 -9.81 5.75
N LEU A 633 -18.33 -10.51 5.70
CA LEU A 633 -17.66 -10.87 4.44
C LEU A 633 -18.53 -11.76 3.55
N GLY A 634 -19.21 -12.75 4.15
CA GLY A 634 -20.18 -13.58 3.44
C GLY A 634 -21.32 -12.75 2.81
N ARG A 635 -21.88 -11.80 3.56
CA ARG A 635 -22.91 -10.86 3.06
C ARG A 635 -22.40 -9.95 1.92
N LEU A 636 -21.11 -9.64 1.91
CA LEU A 636 -20.47 -8.86 0.84
C LEU A 636 -20.16 -9.68 -0.41
N GLY A 637 -20.45 -10.99 -0.42
CA GLY A 637 -20.29 -11.87 -1.58
C GLY A 637 -18.97 -12.64 -1.62
N ILE A 638 -18.29 -12.78 -0.48
CA ILE A 638 -17.21 -13.77 -0.32
C ILE A 638 -17.87 -15.13 -0.10
N ALA A 639 -17.88 -15.96 -1.14
CA ALA A 639 -18.59 -17.24 -1.15
C ALA A 639 -17.87 -18.32 -0.34
N ARG A 640 -16.53 -18.26 -0.25
CA ARG A 640 -15.70 -19.23 0.46
C ARG A 640 -14.75 -18.55 1.43
N LEU A 641 -14.90 -18.90 2.70
CA LEU A 641 -13.99 -18.55 3.79
C LEU A 641 -13.27 -19.84 4.18
N VAL A 642 -11.99 -19.92 3.87
CA VAL A 642 -11.16 -21.14 4.03
C VAL A 642 -10.17 -20.91 5.16
N MET A 643 -10.11 -21.80 6.14
CA MET A 643 -9.04 -21.76 7.15
C MET A 643 -7.90 -22.69 6.75
N LEU A 644 -6.68 -22.17 6.73
CA LEU A 644 -5.44 -22.91 6.52
C LEU A 644 -4.70 -23.02 7.86
N THR A 645 -4.32 -24.22 8.27
CA THR A 645 -3.59 -24.39 9.54
C THR A 645 -2.69 -25.62 9.55
N GLY A 646 -1.58 -25.52 10.29
CA GLY A 646 -0.71 -26.66 10.61
C GLY A 646 -1.25 -27.54 11.74
N ASP A 647 -2.29 -27.09 12.44
CA ASP A 647 -2.91 -27.88 13.49
C ASP A 647 -3.61 -29.11 12.94
N ASN A 648 -3.84 -30.10 13.81
CA ASN A 648 -4.60 -31.29 13.42
C ASN A 648 -6.07 -30.94 13.11
N LEU A 649 -6.71 -31.82 12.36
CA LEU A 649 -8.08 -31.62 11.88
C LEU A 649 -9.10 -31.40 13.00
N GLY A 650 -8.95 -32.04 14.16
CA GLY A 650 -9.88 -31.88 15.29
C GLY A 650 -9.83 -30.47 15.89
N VAL A 651 -8.62 -29.93 16.08
CA VAL A 651 -8.39 -28.54 16.54
C VAL A 651 -8.96 -27.55 15.53
N ALA A 652 -8.67 -27.77 14.25
CA ALA A 652 -9.14 -26.92 13.17
C ALA A 652 -10.68 -26.92 13.09
N GLN A 653 -11.34 -28.08 13.17
CA GLN A 653 -12.80 -28.17 13.13
C GLN A 653 -13.48 -27.49 14.32
N ALA A 654 -12.88 -27.57 15.52
CA ALA A 654 -13.41 -26.91 16.70
C ALA A 654 -13.41 -25.38 16.54
N ILE A 655 -12.27 -24.80 16.13
CA ILE A 655 -12.18 -23.36 15.83
C ILE A 655 -13.10 -22.98 14.68
N ALA A 656 -13.19 -23.80 13.63
CA ALA A 656 -14.04 -23.52 12.48
C ALA A 656 -15.53 -23.41 12.86
N GLY A 657 -16.01 -24.27 13.77
CA GLY A 657 -17.37 -24.21 14.28
C GLY A 657 -17.64 -22.98 15.16
N GLU A 658 -16.61 -22.45 15.84
CA GLU A 658 -16.70 -21.25 16.66
C GLU A 658 -16.72 -19.97 15.81
N VAL A 659 -15.84 -19.87 14.82
CA VAL A 659 -15.70 -18.65 14.00
C VAL A 659 -16.60 -18.62 12.76
N GLY A 660 -17.05 -19.79 12.28
CA GLY A 660 -17.98 -19.89 11.14
C GLY A 660 -17.30 -19.85 9.75
N VAL A 661 -16.12 -20.46 9.58
CA VAL A 661 -15.52 -20.66 8.25
C VAL A 661 -16.26 -21.76 7.46
N THR A 662 -16.19 -21.69 6.14
CA THR A 662 -16.91 -22.61 5.23
C THR A 662 -16.11 -23.83 4.81
N ASP A 663 -14.78 -23.77 4.91
CA ASP A 663 -13.86 -24.84 4.53
C ASP A 663 -12.62 -24.82 5.44
N VAL A 664 -12.02 -25.99 5.66
CA VAL A 664 -10.91 -26.20 6.59
C VAL A 664 -9.87 -27.09 5.94
N ARG A 665 -8.63 -26.60 5.83
CA ARG A 665 -7.45 -27.36 5.42
C ARG A 665 -6.44 -27.39 6.56
N ALA A 666 -6.33 -28.55 7.18
CA ALA A 666 -5.56 -28.77 8.40
C ALA A 666 -4.34 -29.67 8.17
N GLY A 667 -3.38 -29.66 9.09
CA GLY A 667 -2.15 -30.45 9.02
C GLY A 667 -1.16 -29.98 7.96
N LEU A 668 -1.23 -28.70 7.57
CA LEU A 668 -0.39 -28.12 6.52
C LEU A 668 0.97 -27.65 7.06
N LEU A 669 2.03 -28.03 6.37
CA LEU A 669 3.33 -27.36 6.46
C LEU A 669 3.30 -25.99 5.76
N PRO A 670 4.23 -25.05 6.06
CA PRO A 670 4.26 -23.74 5.40
C PRO A 670 4.24 -23.82 3.86
N GLU A 671 5.00 -24.74 3.26
CA GLU A 671 5.04 -24.94 1.81
C GLU A 671 3.71 -25.48 1.27
N GLN A 672 3.00 -26.27 2.07
CA GLN A 672 1.70 -26.83 1.71
C GLN A 672 0.57 -25.81 1.84
N LYS A 673 0.75 -24.73 2.61
CA LYS A 673 -0.18 -23.59 2.59
C LYS A 673 -0.12 -22.87 1.24
N LEU A 674 1.08 -22.70 0.68
CA LEU A 674 1.25 -22.15 -0.67
C LEU A 674 0.54 -23.02 -1.72
N ASP A 675 0.76 -24.34 -1.70
CA ASP A 675 0.07 -25.27 -2.61
C ASP A 675 -1.45 -25.19 -2.46
N ALA A 676 -1.95 -25.02 -1.22
CA ALA A 676 -3.38 -24.87 -0.96
C ALA A 676 -3.95 -23.58 -1.57
N VAL A 677 -3.23 -22.45 -1.48
CA VAL A 677 -3.62 -21.18 -2.10
C VAL A 677 -3.63 -21.31 -3.63
N GLN A 678 -2.60 -21.92 -4.23
CA GLN A 678 -2.55 -22.15 -5.67
C GLN A 678 -3.69 -23.04 -6.17
N ALA A 679 -4.03 -24.09 -5.41
CA ALA A 679 -5.16 -24.95 -5.73
C ALA A 679 -6.50 -24.18 -5.68
N LEU A 680 -6.68 -23.29 -4.69
CA LEU A 680 -7.85 -22.42 -4.61
C LEU A 680 -7.89 -21.45 -5.79
N GLN A 681 -6.75 -20.90 -6.21
CA GLN A 681 -6.68 -20.01 -7.37
C GLN A 681 -7.02 -20.74 -8.68
N ALA A 682 -6.53 -21.97 -8.85
CA ALA A 682 -6.86 -22.79 -10.01
C ALA A 682 -8.35 -23.14 -10.11
N GLU A 683 -9.01 -23.32 -8.96
CA GLU A 683 -10.44 -23.69 -8.91
C GLU A 683 -11.37 -22.48 -9.01
N PHE A 684 -11.05 -21.37 -8.34
CA PHE A 684 -11.96 -20.23 -8.15
C PHE A 684 -11.47 -18.91 -8.76
N GLY A 685 -10.27 -18.85 -9.31
CA GLY A 685 -9.67 -17.62 -9.85
C GLY A 685 -9.01 -16.79 -8.76
N ASP A 686 -9.52 -15.58 -8.51
CA ASP A 686 -8.87 -14.64 -7.59
C ASP A 686 -9.08 -15.04 -6.12
N VAL A 687 -7.99 -15.18 -5.38
CA VAL A 687 -7.98 -15.58 -3.96
C VAL A 687 -7.21 -14.56 -3.13
N ALA A 688 -7.74 -14.19 -1.97
CA ALA A 688 -6.95 -13.50 -0.95
C ALA A 688 -6.43 -14.48 0.10
N MET A 689 -5.21 -14.24 0.56
CA MET A 689 -4.63 -14.90 1.73
C MET A 689 -4.50 -13.86 2.84
N ILE A 690 -4.92 -14.20 4.06
CA ILE A 690 -4.84 -13.35 5.24
C ILE A 690 -3.95 -14.03 6.27
N GLY A 691 -2.94 -13.33 6.79
CA GLY A 691 -1.97 -13.89 7.73
C GLY A 691 -1.22 -12.85 8.54
N ASP A 692 -0.43 -13.31 9.52
CA ASP A 692 0.47 -12.48 10.33
C ASP A 692 1.83 -12.20 9.64
N GLY A 693 2.09 -12.92 8.55
CA GLY A 693 3.25 -12.78 7.67
C GLY A 693 4.57 -13.36 8.20
N VAL A 694 4.57 -14.06 9.34
CA VAL A 694 5.78 -14.75 9.84
C VAL A 694 5.94 -16.12 9.20
N ASN A 695 4.88 -16.92 9.19
CA ASN A 695 4.88 -18.28 8.64
C ASN A 695 4.23 -18.38 7.26
N ASP A 696 3.54 -17.32 6.84
CA ASP A 696 2.65 -17.33 5.67
C ASP A 696 3.09 -16.40 4.55
N ALA A 697 4.28 -15.79 4.66
CA ALA A 697 4.80 -14.87 3.64
C ALA A 697 4.78 -15.45 2.21
N PRO A 698 5.20 -16.72 1.96
CA PRO A 698 5.09 -17.30 0.62
C PRO A 698 3.65 -17.43 0.11
N ALA A 699 2.71 -17.79 1.00
CA ALA A 699 1.30 -17.93 0.66
C ALA A 699 0.63 -16.56 0.44
N LEU A 700 1.02 -15.54 1.19
CA LEU A 700 0.59 -14.15 1.01
C LEU A 700 1.06 -13.60 -0.34
N ALA A 701 2.33 -13.81 -0.69
CA ALA A 701 2.91 -13.34 -1.94
C ALA A 701 2.32 -14.01 -3.20
N ALA A 702 1.92 -15.28 -3.09
CA ALA A 702 1.33 -16.02 -4.21
C ALA A 702 -0.16 -15.74 -4.42
N ALA A 703 -0.86 -15.25 -3.39
CA ALA A 703 -2.27 -14.90 -3.50
C ALA A 703 -2.49 -13.74 -4.48
N THR A 704 -3.71 -13.62 -5.01
CA THR A 704 -4.08 -12.47 -5.85
C THR A 704 -4.10 -11.16 -5.04
N VAL A 705 -4.42 -11.29 -3.75
CA VAL A 705 -4.29 -10.22 -2.76
C VAL A 705 -3.76 -10.83 -1.45
N GLY A 706 -2.53 -10.51 -1.07
CA GLY A 706 -1.98 -10.80 0.25
C GLY A 706 -2.42 -9.74 1.27
N ILE A 707 -3.05 -10.15 2.37
CA ILE A 707 -3.50 -9.25 3.44
C ILE A 707 -2.76 -9.56 4.74
N ALA A 708 -1.97 -8.60 5.23
CA ALA A 708 -1.26 -8.74 6.50
C ALA A 708 -1.94 -8.04 7.67
N MET A 709 -1.78 -8.62 8.85
CA MET A 709 -2.13 -8.06 10.16
C MET A 709 -1.00 -7.10 10.62
N GLY A 710 -1.33 -5.84 10.95
CA GLY A 710 -0.38 -4.73 11.08
C GLY A 710 -0.08 -4.18 12.49
N GLY A 711 -0.58 -4.79 13.56
CA GLY A 711 -0.32 -4.39 14.96
C GLY A 711 0.96 -5.00 15.54
N ALA A 712 1.44 -6.13 15.00
CA ALA A 712 2.70 -6.76 15.40
C ALA A 712 3.40 -7.55 14.28
N GLY A 713 2.85 -7.59 13.06
CA GLY A 713 3.46 -8.25 11.91
C GLY A 713 4.86 -7.71 11.64
N THR A 714 5.83 -8.61 11.51
CA THR A 714 7.25 -8.31 11.26
C THR A 714 7.40 -7.30 10.11
N ALA A 715 8.49 -6.54 10.08
CA ALA A 715 8.77 -5.60 8.98
C ALA A 715 8.57 -6.23 7.59
N VAL A 716 8.83 -7.54 7.51
CA VAL A 716 8.60 -8.47 6.40
C VAL A 716 7.12 -8.61 6.01
N ALA A 717 6.20 -8.80 6.96
CA ALA A 717 4.77 -8.97 6.66
C ALA A 717 4.15 -7.74 5.96
N LEU A 718 4.53 -6.54 6.42
CA LEU A 718 4.14 -5.29 5.78
C LEU A 718 4.81 -5.09 4.42
N GLU A 719 5.98 -5.67 4.20
CA GLU A 719 6.73 -5.59 2.94
C GLU A 719 6.14 -6.54 1.89
N THR A 720 5.72 -7.75 2.31
CA THR A 720 5.17 -8.77 1.41
C THR A 720 3.69 -8.57 1.07
N ALA A 721 2.89 -7.92 1.93
CA ALA A 721 1.44 -7.85 1.74
C ALA A 721 0.98 -6.70 0.83
N ASP A 722 -0.04 -6.97 0.02
CA ASP A 722 -0.70 -6.01 -0.87
C ASP A 722 -1.64 -5.05 -0.13
N VAL A 723 -2.24 -5.56 0.94
CA VAL A 723 -3.13 -4.83 1.85
C VAL A 723 -2.68 -5.07 3.28
N ALA A 724 -2.63 -4.02 4.10
CA ALA A 724 -2.32 -4.13 5.51
C ALA A 724 -3.46 -3.58 6.37
N LEU A 725 -3.85 -4.36 7.40
CA LEU A 725 -4.82 -3.95 8.40
C LEU A 725 -4.08 -3.35 9.59
N MET A 726 -4.24 -2.05 9.81
CA MET A 726 -3.60 -1.37 10.93
C MET A 726 -4.15 -1.91 12.26
N ALA A 727 -3.30 -2.05 13.27
CA ALA A 727 -3.67 -2.49 14.63
C ALA A 727 -4.18 -3.94 14.78
N ASP A 728 -3.84 -4.83 13.84
CA ASP A 728 -4.31 -6.22 13.82
C ASP A 728 -5.84 -6.35 13.89
N ASP A 729 -6.59 -5.41 13.32
CA ASP A 729 -8.05 -5.39 13.40
C ASP A 729 -8.73 -6.00 12.16
N LEU A 730 -9.04 -7.30 12.23
CA LEU A 730 -9.80 -8.00 11.18
C LEU A 730 -11.19 -7.41 10.94
N SER A 731 -11.78 -6.69 11.89
CA SER A 731 -13.12 -6.10 11.73
C SER A 731 -13.17 -5.03 10.64
N ARG A 732 -12.01 -4.52 10.19
CA ARG A 732 -11.87 -3.59 9.07
C ARG A 732 -11.95 -4.27 7.70
N LEU A 733 -11.78 -5.59 7.63
CA LEU A 733 -11.77 -6.33 6.37
C LEU A 733 -13.11 -6.22 5.60
N PRO A 734 -14.30 -6.35 6.22
CA PRO A 734 -15.58 -6.07 5.56
C PRO A 734 -15.67 -4.65 4.98
N PHE A 735 -15.15 -3.65 5.70
CA PHE A 735 -15.12 -2.28 5.19
C PHE A 735 -14.24 -2.19 3.93
N ALA A 736 -13.04 -2.76 3.95
CA ALA A 736 -12.10 -2.76 2.82
C ALA A 736 -12.71 -3.42 1.58
N VAL A 737 -13.28 -4.63 1.74
CA VAL A 737 -13.93 -5.37 0.65
C VAL A 737 -15.13 -4.60 0.09
N GLY A 738 -15.96 -4.03 0.97
CA GLY A 738 -17.11 -3.22 0.56
C GLY A 738 -16.70 -1.95 -0.21
N LEU A 739 -15.66 -1.25 0.27
CA LEU A 739 -15.10 -0.07 -0.40
C LEU A 739 -14.53 -0.43 -1.77
N SER A 740 -13.75 -1.51 -1.88
CA SER A 740 -13.21 -2.00 -3.14
C SER A 740 -14.30 -2.39 -4.14
N ARG A 741 -15.38 -3.05 -3.69
CA ARG A 741 -16.55 -3.35 -4.53
C ARG A 741 -17.26 -2.10 -5.01
N ALA A 742 -17.45 -1.12 -4.12
CA ALA A 742 -18.00 0.19 -4.49
C ALA A 742 -17.09 0.90 -5.50
N GLY A 743 -15.77 0.82 -5.34
CA GLY A 743 -14.76 1.32 -6.28
C GLY A 743 -14.92 0.71 -7.66
N ARG A 744 -14.97 -0.62 -7.77
CA ARG A 744 -15.22 -1.32 -9.06
C ARG A 744 -16.57 -0.92 -9.68
N ALA A 745 -17.61 -0.69 -8.88
CA ALA A 745 -18.90 -0.23 -9.38
C ALA A 745 -18.82 1.20 -9.94
N VAL A 746 -18.12 2.11 -9.25
CA VAL A 746 -17.84 3.47 -9.72
C VAL A 746 -17.06 3.45 -11.03
N ILE A 747 -15.98 2.66 -11.10
CA ILE A 747 -15.14 2.54 -12.29
C ILE A 747 -15.97 2.07 -13.49
N ARG A 748 -16.80 1.02 -13.32
CA ARG A 748 -17.70 0.55 -14.40
C ARG A 748 -18.72 1.61 -14.82
N GLN A 749 -19.25 2.38 -13.87
CA GLN A 749 -20.17 3.49 -14.19
C GLN A 749 -19.45 4.57 -14.97
N ASN A 750 -18.24 4.96 -14.56
CA ASN A 750 -17.44 5.96 -15.26
C ASN A 750 -17.11 5.48 -16.68
N LEU A 751 -16.69 4.23 -16.85
CA LEU A 751 -16.46 3.64 -18.17
C LEU A 751 -17.73 3.67 -19.05
N ALA A 752 -18.88 3.30 -18.50
CA ALA A 752 -20.15 3.31 -19.23
C ALA A 752 -20.60 4.73 -19.61
N ILE A 753 -20.44 5.70 -18.71
CA ILE A 753 -20.74 7.12 -18.95
C ILE A 753 -19.81 7.65 -20.06
N SER A 754 -18.50 7.48 -19.91
CA SER A 754 -17.52 8.03 -20.85
C SER A 754 -17.70 7.44 -22.25
N LEU A 755 -17.78 6.11 -22.38
CA LEU A 755 -18.00 5.47 -23.68
C LEU A 755 -19.39 5.77 -24.27
N GLY A 756 -20.41 5.84 -23.42
CA GLY A 756 -21.79 6.16 -23.84
C GLY A 756 -21.90 7.58 -24.39
N VAL A 757 -21.28 8.56 -23.73
CA VAL A 757 -21.26 9.97 -24.18
C VAL A 757 -20.44 10.10 -25.46
N ILE A 758 -19.27 9.47 -25.56
CA ILE A 758 -18.47 9.46 -26.80
C ILE A 758 -19.28 8.88 -27.97
N ALA A 759 -19.90 7.71 -27.78
CA ALA A 759 -20.69 7.07 -28.84
C ALA A 759 -21.88 7.94 -29.28
N LEU A 760 -22.59 8.54 -28.31
CA LEU A 760 -23.68 9.47 -28.58
C LEU A 760 -23.19 10.68 -29.36
N LEU A 761 -22.12 11.35 -28.89
CA LEU A 761 -21.59 12.56 -29.49
C LEU A 761 -21.05 12.32 -30.90
N VAL A 762 -20.30 11.24 -31.13
CA VAL A 762 -19.82 10.87 -32.46
C VAL A 762 -21.00 10.65 -33.42
N LEU A 763 -22.02 9.91 -33.00
CA LEU A 763 -23.20 9.66 -33.83
C LEU A 763 -23.95 10.96 -34.15
N THR A 764 -24.21 11.79 -33.15
CA THR A 764 -24.91 13.07 -33.34
C THR A 764 -24.10 14.07 -34.17
N SER A 765 -22.75 14.00 -34.09
CA SER A 765 -21.85 14.87 -34.87
C SER A 765 -21.85 14.50 -36.34
N VAL A 766 -21.77 13.20 -36.67
CA VAL A 766 -21.85 12.73 -38.05
C VAL A 766 -23.21 13.04 -38.67
N LEU A 767 -24.29 12.90 -37.91
CA LEU A 767 -25.66 13.21 -38.33
C LEU A 767 -26.00 14.71 -38.32
N ASN A 768 -25.06 15.57 -37.90
CA ASN A 768 -25.24 17.02 -37.78
C ASN A 768 -26.45 17.43 -36.91
N VAL A 769 -26.69 16.68 -35.84
CA VAL A 769 -27.78 16.93 -34.87
C VAL A 769 -27.34 17.93 -33.79
N ILE A 770 -26.04 17.99 -33.50
CA ILE A 770 -25.46 18.83 -32.45
C ILE A 770 -24.41 19.79 -33.03
N GLN A 771 -24.34 21.00 -32.48
CA GLN A 771 -23.33 22.01 -32.80
C GLN A 771 -22.11 21.86 -31.88
N LEU A 772 -20.98 22.52 -32.21
CA LEU A 772 -19.74 22.47 -31.45
C LEU A 772 -19.96 22.79 -29.97
N SER A 773 -20.65 23.90 -29.68
CA SER A 773 -20.96 24.33 -28.33
C SER A 773 -21.73 23.27 -27.51
N GLY A 774 -22.68 22.56 -28.14
CA GLY A 774 -23.45 21.51 -27.48
C GLY A 774 -22.61 20.24 -27.23
N ALA A 775 -21.75 19.87 -28.18
CA ALA A 775 -20.84 18.74 -28.02
C ALA A 775 -19.86 18.97 -26.87
N VAL A 776 -19.32 20.19 -26.74
CA VAL A 776 -18.42 20.57 -25.65
C VAL A 776 -19.12 20.47 -24.29
N ILE A 777 -20.33 21.03 -24.15
CA ILE A 777 -21.07 20.98 -22.87
C ILE A 777 -21.29 19.53 -22.42
N LEU A 778 -21.69 18.64 -23.33
CA LEU A 778 -21.89 17.23 -23.01
C LEU A 778 -20.58 16.51 -22.73
N HIS A 779 -19.52 16.81 -23.48
CA HIS A 779 -18.19 16.24 -23.28
C HIS A 779 -17.61 16.64 -21.92
N GLU A 780 -17.45 17.93 -21.64
CA GLU A 780 -16.92 18.43 -20.36
C GLU A 780 -17.83 18.10 -19.18
N GLY A 781 -19.14 18.17 -19.39
CA GLY A 781 -20.11 17.75 -18.39
C GLY A 781 -19.94 16.29 -17.99
N SER A 782 -19.62 15.41 -18.95
CA SER A 782 -19.33 13.99 -18.65
C SER A 782 -18.04 13.81 -17.87
N THR A 783 -16.98 14.58 -18.16
CA THR A 783 -15.72 14.57 -17.43
C THR A 783 -15.93 14.96 -15.96
N ILE A 784 -16.64 16.05 -15.71
CA ILE A 784 -16.97 16.48 -14.34
C ILE A 784 -17.84 15.43 -13.64
N LEU A 785 -18.82 14.86 -14.34
CA LEU A 785 -19.71 13.83 -13.79
C LEU A 785 -18.93 12.60 -13.31
N VAL A 786 -18.00 12.07 -14.09
CA VAL A 786 -17.21 10.89 -13.70
C VAL A 786 -16.26 11.18 -12.53
N VAL A 787 -15.69 12.39 -12.46
CA VAL A 787 -14.85 12.83 -11.35
C VAL A 787 -15.67 12.95 -10.06
N VAL A 788 -16.83 13.63 -10.10
CA VAL A 788 -17.74 13.72 -8.95
C VAL A 788 -18.23 12.33 -8.52
N ASN A 789 -18.51 11.46 -9.49
CA ASN A 789 -18.89 10.08 -9.22
C ASN A 789 -17.77 9.28 -8.55
N ALA A 790 -16.50 9.54 -8.91
CA ALA A 790 -15.33 8.98 -8.23
C ALA A 790 -15.20 9.48 -6.79
N LEU A 791 -15.29 10.79 -6.56
CA LEU A 791 -15.15 11.41 -5.24
C LEU A 791 -16.21 10.95 -4.22
N ARG A 792 -17.35 10.39 -4.67
CA ARG A 792 -18.35 9.83 -3.76
C ARG A 792 -17.78 8.71 -2.88
N LEU A 793 -16.70 8.04 -3.32
CA LEU A 793 -15.97 7.03 -2.53
C LEU A 793 -15.38 7.62 -1.24
N LEU A 794 -15.00 8.90 -1.21
CA LEU A 794 -14.52 9.58 0.01
C LEU A 794 -15.59 9.71 1.10
N ARG A 795 -16.86 9.49 0.75
CA ARG A 795 -18.00 9.47 1.67
C ARG A 795 -18.46 8.05 2.00
N TYR A 796 -17.78 7.03 1.48
CA TYR A 796 -18.12 5.64 1.77
C TYR A 796 -17.88 5.37 3.26
N ARG A 797 -18.97 5.20 3.99
CA ARG A 797 -18.99 4.66 5.34
C ARG A 797 -19.52 3.24 5.19
N GLY A 798 -18.78 2.26 5.68
CA GLY A 798 -19.23 0.86 5.64
C GLY A 798 -20.67 0.77 6.13
N ARG A 799 -21.52 0.04 5.42
CA ARG A 799 -22.94 -0.10 5.76
C ARG A 799 -23.03 -0.64 7.19
N PRO A 800 -23.58 0.11 8.17
CA PRO A 800 -23.80 -0.42 9.50
C PRO A 800 -25.05 -1.31 9.42
N ASP A 801 -24.89 -2.62 9.32
CA ASP A 801 -26.02 -3.54 9.48
C ASP A 801 -25.86 -4.36 10.76
N ALA A 802 -26.33 -3.73 11.85
CA ALA A 802 -27.29 -4.23 12.85
C ALA A 802 -26.94 -3.71 14.27
N GLY A 803 -27.53 -2.57 14.68
CA GLY A 803 -27.52 -2.18 16.11
C GLY A 803 -27.69 -0.71 16.49
N ASP A 804 -27.62 0.27 15.58
CA ASP A 804 -27.80 1.69 15.95
C ASP A 804 -29.27 2.10 15.85
N ASP A 805 -30.04 1.79 16.90
CA ASP A 805 -31.35 2.38 17.18
C ASP A 805 -31.14 3.85 17.61
N ARG A 806 -30.92 4.74 16.64
CA ARG A 806 -31.02 6.19 16.87
C ARG A 806 -32.08 6.79 15.95
N PRO A 807 -33.10 7.47 16.49
CA PRO A 807 -34.11 8.09 15.66
C PRO A 807 -33.51 9.29 14.93
N HIS A 808 -33.73 9.33 13.63
CA HIS A 808 -33.47 10.50 12.80
C HIS A 808 -34.08 11.77 13.42
N ARG A 809 -33.28 12.83 13.49
CA ARG A 809 -33.75 14.22 13.50
C ARG A 809 -33.00 15.01 12.44
#